data_AF-A0A520USA6-F1
#
_entry.id   AF-A0A520USA6-F1
#
_cell.length_a   1.000
_cell.length_b   1.000
_cell.length_c   1.000
_cell.angle_alpha   90.00
_cell.angle_beta   90.00
_cell.angle_gamma   90.00
#
_symmetry.space_group_name_H-M   'P 1'
#
loop_
_entity.id
_entity.type
_entity.pdbx_description
1 polymer ?
#
loop_
_entity_poly.entity_id
_entity_poly.type
_entity_poly.pdbx_seq_one_letter_code
_entity_poly.pdbx_strand_id
1 'polypeptide(L)'
;MSIKNLYLIITFLFISTTAFGQKYFNNNGGDNLWSNAANWSNGKPTALNAKVVINKGNPIVDENVTLGQIKLGTNSALGATTTITATNGSTLTFSGNNTTEILVNANLTKKLVMDLPMVVSSPANENIKIFNANAGSGTSANITFGSSSTFTVSNDVDITFIINGDSKGSKSVSLNGAITTTSGGKLIIGQKSIVNFGSTYDGTNVSGGILMNGNDTTITVDSADNSIFLNTGVLIETGDNSTGHSIIVNGANVFKGNVKTKNEALTLTLNKNQSALGTITMGSGNLNLTLDADVTSAAFADNSSADWGTGTLNITGAGNNEVSFGTDANGLTSDQVAQISLGGVTPVINSSGQIGAAEVLVANFTNAGGDNLWSNAANWSPGIPTADTAKVTVDADLIVDSNKTVGQIKNNNSTSAASVTITATNNSVLTITGSGVTQPIQNNKSGGSLDFDLPVVFDSSDNATETLRFNSGADQSITFSSSLTLNDPLTVSGVNKNHDLNLDGSLLGSANLILGVKTQASFGASYNGSSYAGTLTTAGGGGNTNNQVTIISNVSDDGTFLKSGGLLNVTKDGAKITVNGANTLKGNIAVGDYNPTLTINKNQSAVGTITMGSGTLSLSLDGDVTSVAFADNSSSDWGTGSLVITNAADNEVSFGTDANGLTADQVAQITIAGEAAVINTSGQISAIVISVSTFTNAGGDNLWSNAANWSAGIPNVDNAKVTVDADLIVDSNKTVGQIKNNNSTSAASVTITATNNSVLTIT
;
A
#
# COMPACT_ATOMS: atom_id res chain seq x y z
N MET A 1 -78.80 66.95 21.31
CA MET A 1 -78.00 65.82 21.87
C MET A 1 -77.56 66.24 23.27
N SER A 2 -77.97 65.50 24.30
CA SER A 2 -77.81 65.85 25.72
C SER A 2 -76.35 65.77 26.18
N ILE A 3 -75.92 66.66 27.08
CA ILE A 3 -74.62 66.70 27.76
C ILE A 3 -74.24 65.35 28.43
N LYS A 4 -75.22 64.48 28.70
CA LYS A 4 -74.98 63.10 29.18
C LYS A 4 -74.36 62.16 28.13
N ASN A 5 -74.54 62.43 26.83
CA ASN A 5 -73.95 61.61 25.76
C ASN A 5 -72.51 62.03 25.42
N LEU A 6 -72.10 63.25 25.79
CA LEU A 6 -70.73 63.74 25.58
C LEU A 6 -69.77 63.20 26.66
N TYR A 7 -70.24 62.99 27.89
CA TYR A 7 -69.46 62.34 28.95
C TYR A 7 -69.21 60.85 28.67
N LEU A 8 -70.16 60.14 28.05
CA LEU A 8 -69.97 58.73 27.70
C LEU A 8 -68.95 58.56 26.57
N ILE A 9 -68.94 59.47 25.59
CA ILE A 9 -68.00 59.44 24.45
C ILE A 9 -66.59 59.89 24.86
N ILE A 10 -66.45 60.87 25.77
CA ILE A 10 -65.13 61.31 26.28
C ILE A 10 -64.52 60.30 27.26
N THR A 11 -65.34 59.55 28.01
CA THR A 11 -64.86 58.46 28.87
C THR A 11 -64.48 57.21 28.05
N PHE A 12 -65.13 56.96 26.91
CA PHE A 12 -64.71 55.90 25.97
C PHE A 12 -63.45 56.28 25.17
N LEU A 13 -63.22 57.58 24.90
CA LEU A 13 -62.03 58.07 24.20
C LEU A 13 -60.76 58.09 25.07
N PHE A 14 -60.90 58.18 26.41
CA PHE A 14 -59.78 58.04 27.35
C PHE A 14 -59.43 56.60 27.75
N ILE A 15 -60.30 55.62 27.48
CA ILE A 15 -60.00 54.19 27.73
C ILE A 15 -59.54 53.49 26.44
N SER A 16 -59.69 54.10 25.27
CA SER A 16 -59.28 53.53 23.97
C SER A 16 -57.91 54.01 23.45
N THR A 17 -57.11 54.72 24.25
CA THR A 17 -55.80 55.26 23.84
C THR A 17 -54.64 54.89 24.77
N THR A 18 -54.78 53.91 25.66
CA THR A 18 -53.57 53.17 26.11
C THR A 18 -53.10 52.31 24.93
N ALA A 19 -52.39 52.95 24.00
CA ALA A 19 -51.45 52.28 23.14
C ALA A 19 -50.57 51.43 24.06
N PHE A 20 -50.79 50.11 24.08
CA PHE A 20 -49.88 49.12 24.67
C PHE A 20 -48.64 49.07 23.77
N GLY A 21 -47.90 50.19 23.81
CA GLY A 21 -46.79 50.49 22.94
C GLY A 21 -45.51 49.80 23.40
N GLN A 22 -44.58 49.74 22.47
CA GLN A 22 -43.20 49.32 22.68
C GLN A 22 -42.61 49.93 23.96
N LYS A 23 -42.07 49.06 24.82
CA LYS A 23 -41.40 49.41 26.09
C LYS A 23 -39.90 49.43 25.88
N TYR A 24 -39.22 50.42 26.44
CA TYR A 24 -37.77 50.58 26.22
C TYR A 24 -37.02 50.37 27.53
N PHE A 25 -36.05 49.45 27.50
CA PHE A 25 -35.08 49.30 28.57
C PHE A 25 -33.87 50.18 28.24
N ASN A 26 -33.69 51.24 29.03
CA ASN A 26 -32.65 52.26 28.82
C ASN A 26 -31.59 52.25 29.95
N ASN A 27 -31.79 51.45 31.00
CA ASN A 27 -30.92 51.39 32.18
C ASN A 27 -30.57 52.77 32.76
N ASN A 28 -31.57 53.64 32.93
CA ASN A 28 -31.34 54.97 33.53
C ASN A 28 -31.11 54.89 35.05
N GLY A 29 -31.60 53.85 35.73
CA GLY A 29 -31.34 53.57 37.15
C GLY A 29 -29.95 53.01 37.43
N GLY A 30 -29.29 52.44 36.41
CA GLY A 30 -27.88 52.04 36.45
C GLY A 30 -27.60 50.63 37.01
N ASP A 31 -28.58 49.98 37.63
CA ASP A 31 -28.45 48.65 38.26
C ASP A 31 -28.77 47.48 37.31
N ASN A 32 -29.31 47.76 36.12
CA ASN A 32 -29.82 46.81 35.14
C ASN A 32 -30.98 45.89 35.62
N LEU A 33 -31.55 46.09 36.81
CA LEU A 33 -32.62 45.23 37.32
C LEU A 33 -33.90 45.41 36.50
N TRP A 34 -34.54 44.30 36.14
CA TRP A 34 -35.80 44.31 35.40
C TRP A 34 -36.94 44.90 36.23
N SER A 35 -36.95 44.62 37.54
CA SER A 35 -37.95 45.12 38.48
C SER A 35 -37.89 46.65 38.71
N ASN A 36 -36.74 47.29 38.52
CA ASN A 36 -36.54 48.72 38.79
C ASN A 36 -37.21 49.60 37.73
N ALA A 37 -38.28 50.29 38.12
CA ALA A 37 -39.06 51.18 37.25
C ALA A 37 -38.22 52.30 36.60
N ALA A 38 -37.13 52.75 37.22
CA ALA A 38 -36.26 53.80 36.68
C ALA A 38 -35.50 53.35 35.41
N ASN A 39 -35.35 52.04 35.19
CA ASN A 39 -34.68 51.51 33.99
C ASN A 39 -35.56 51.55 32.73
N TRP A 40 -36.86 51.82 32.89
CA TRP A 40 -37.84 51.73 31.82
C TRP A 40 -38.28 53.11 31.31
N SER A 41 -38.48 53.20 30.00
CA SER A 41 -39.25 54.29 29.38
C SER A 41 -40.50 53.73 28.72
N ASN A 42 -41.60 54.49 28.80
CA ASN A 42 -42.97 54.04 28.54
C ASN A 42 -43.48 52.97 29.53
N GLY A 43 -42.88 52.87 30.72
CA GLY A 43 -43.28 51.99 31.82
C GLY A 43 -42.73 50.56 31.73
N LYS A 44 -42.69 49.85 32.86
CA LYS A 44 -42.31 48.43 32.95
C LYS A 44 -43.32 47.55 32.17
N PRO A 45 -42.87 46.51 31.44
CA PRO A 45 -43.78 45.60 30.75
C PRO A 45 -44.58 44.76 31.75
N THR A 46 -45.91 44.85 31.69
CA THR A 46 -46.84 44.05 32.53
C THR A 46 -47.87 43.25 31.72
N ALA A 47 -47.92 43.45 30.40
CA ALA A 47 -48.85 42.76 29.51
C ALA A 47 -48.20 41.54 28.85
N LEU A 48 -48.95 40.46 28.65
CA LEU A 48 -48.46 39.22 28.03
C LEU A 48 -47.95 39.43 26.60
N ASN A 49 -48.49 40.40 25.87
CA ASN A 49 -48.08 40.76 24.51
C ASN A 49 -47.08 41.94 24.46
N ALA A 50 -46.47 42.31 25.59
CA ALA A 50 -45.55 43.44 25.63
C ALA A 50 -44.35 43.23 24.71
N LYS A 51 -44.00 44.27 23.94
CA LYS A 51 -42.81 44.32 23.10
C LYS A 51 -41.74 45.15 23.80
N VAL A 52 -40.62 44.52 24.15
CA VAL A 52 -39.49 45.15 24.83
C VAL A 52 -38.37 45.43 23.84
N VAL A 53 -37.88 46.67 23.80
CA VAL A 53 -36.67 47.06 23.07
C VAL A 53 -35.57 47.39 24.05
N ILE A 54 -34.44 46.69 23.95
CA ILE A 54 -33.23 46.99 24.72
C ILE A 54 -32.41 48.04 23.97
N ASN A 55 -32.26 49.21 24.58
CA ASN A 55 -31.52 50.34 24.01
C ASN A 55 -30.18 50.59 24.72
N LYS A 56 -30.02 50.11 25.96
CA LYS A 56 -28.80 50.27 26.77
C LYS A 56 -28.81 49.30 27.96
N GLY A 57 -27.62 48.87 28.39
CA GLY A 57 -27.43 48.02 29.58
C GLY A 57 -27.54 46.52 29.29
N ASN A 58 -27.38 45.71 30.34
CA ASN A 58 -27.44 44.26 30.34
C ASN A 58 -28.53 43.80 31.32
N PRO A 59 -29.80 43.68 30.88
CA PRO A 59 -30.93 43.44 31.77
C PRO A 59 -30.74 42.20 32.66
N ILE A 60 -31.08 42.34 33.95
CA ILE A 60 -31.08 41.27 34.93
C ILE A 60 -32.54 40.98 35.29
N VAL A 61 -33.05 39.83 34.86
CA VAL A 61 -34.39 39.32 35.18
C VAL A 61 -34.39 38.81 36.63
N ASP A 62 -34.85 39.65 37.55
CA ASP A 62 -34.86 39.41 38.99
C ASP A 62 -36.24 38.97 39.53
N GLU A 63 -37.20 38.79 38.64
CA GLU A 63 -38.55 38.28 38.88
C GLU A 63 -39.01 37.47 37.66
N ASN A 64 -40.03 36.62 37.79
CA ASN A 64 -40.59 35.92 36.64
C ASN A 64 -41.31 36.91 35.71
N VAL A 65 -40.97 36.87 34.42
CA VAL A 65 -41.47 37.81 33.42
C VAL A 65 -42.17 37.06 32.30
N THR A 66 -43.35 37.53 31.90
CA THR A 66 -44.03 37.05 30.69
C THR A 66 -44.26 38.21 29.72
N LEU A 67 -43.85 38.03 28.47
CA LEU A 67 -43.95 39.06 27.42
C LEU A 67 -44.14 38.44 26.03
N GLY A 68 -44.38 39.29 25.03
CA GLY A 68 -44.57 38.85 23.64
C GLY A 68 -43.26 38.81 22.86
N GLN A 69 -42.42 39.84 23.03
CA GLN A 69 -41.18 39.98 22.25
C GLN A 69 -40.07 40.70 23.01
N ILE A 70 -38.83 40.24 22.82
CA ILE A 70 -37.61 41.01 23.07
C ILE A 70 -36.96 41.39 21.74
N LYS A 71 -36.57 42.65 21.63
CA LYS A 71 -35.84 43.20 20.49
C LYS A 71 -34.57 43.91 20.96
N LEU A 72 -33.41 43.55 20.43
CA LEU A 72 -32.21 44.38 20.55
C LEU A 72 -32.35 45.57 19.60
N GLY A 73 -32.30 46.78 20.14
CA GLY A 73 -32.45 48.02 19.38
C GLY A 73 -31.24 48.35 18.49
N THR A 74 -31.38 49.43 17.72
CA THR A 74 -30.31 49.98 16.87
C THR A 74 -29.55 51.12 17.53
N ASN A 75 -29.78 51.37 18.82
CA ASN A 75 -29.19 52.49 19.54
C ASN A 75 -27.65 52.38 19.58
N SER A 76 -26.97 53.49 19.28
CA SER A 76 -25.51 53.57 19.31
C SER A 76 -24.95 53.29 20.71
N ALA A 77 -25.70 53.59 21.78
CA ALA A 77 -25.32 53.41 23.18
C ALA A 77 -25.24 51.94 23.67
N LEU A 78 -25.73 50.96 22.90
CA LEU A 78 -25.57 49.54 23.25
C LEU A 78 -24.09 49.13 23.24
N GLY A 79 -23.66 48.29 24.18
CA GLY A 79 -22.34 47.65 24.12
C GLY A 79 -22.21 46.68 22.94
N ALA A 80 -20.99 46.21 22.66
CA ALA A 80 -20.75 45.21 21.60
C ALA A 80 -21.55 43.91 21.83
N THR A 81 -21.71 43.54 23.10
CA THR A 81 -22.55 42.43 23.56
C THR A 81 -23.56 42.96 24.56
N THR A 82 -24.81 42.58 24.38
CA THR A 82 -25.89 42.79 25.37
C THR A 82 -26.29 41.44 25.91
N THR A 83 -26.04 41.19 27.19
CA THR A 83 -26.37 39.95 27.87
C THR A 83 -27.59 40.17 28.76
N ILE A 84 -28.61 39.35 28.58
CA ILE A 84 -29.74 39.25 29.49
C ILE A 84 -29.46 38.05 30.40
N THR A 85 -29.47 38.29 31.71
CA THR A 85 -29.25 37.25 32.73
C THR A 85 -30.47 37.16 33.66
N ALA A 86 -30.53 36.15 34.51
CA ALA A 86 -31.51 36.07 35.59
C ALA A 86 -30.85 35.84 36.94
N THR A 87 -31.54 36.22 38.01
CA THR A 87 -31.17 35.91 39.39
C THR A 87 -32.28 35.10 40.06
N ASN A 88 -31.93 34.35 41.11
CA ASN A 88 -32.88 33.58 41.93
C ASN A 88 -33.72 32.56 41.13
N GLY A 89 -33.22 32.05 40.01
CA GLY A 89 -33.94 31.11 39.15
C GLY A 89 -35.14 31.71 38.42
N SER A 90 -35.19 33.04 38.29
CA SER A 90 -36.26 33.72 37.58
C SER A 90 -36.27 33.34 36.10
N THR A 91 -37.48 33.21 35.54
CA THR A 91 -37.69 32.75 34.16
C THR A 91 -38.24 33.87 33.30
N LEU A 92 -37.79 33.90 32.05
CA LEU A 92 -38.38 34.72 30.99
C LEU A 92 -39.27 33.86 30.09
N THR A 93 -40.58 34.14 30.11
CA THR A 93 -41.58 33.42 29.34
C THR A 93 -42.07 34.25 28.15
N PHE A 94 -42.05 33.65 26.97
CA PHE A 94 -42.65 34.20 25.75
C PHE A 94 -44.04 33.61 25.55
N SER A 95 -45.05 34.48 25.58
CA SER A 95 -46.46 34.06 25.43
C SER A 95 -46.91 33.93 23.97
N GLY A 96 -46.17 34.50 23.02
CA GLY A 96 -46.54 34.53 21.60
C GLY A 96 -47.80 35.35 21.27
N ASN A 97 -48.46 35.93 22.27
CA ASN A 97 -49.75 36.58 22.07
C ASN A 97 -49.61 37.85 21.22
N ASN A 98 -50.23 37.86 20.03
CA ASN A 98 -50.19 38.97 19.06
C ASN A 98 -48.76 39.35 18.59
N THR A 99 -47.82 38.41 18.61
CA THR A 99 -46.45 38.58 18.11
C THR A 99 -46.07 37.38 17.24
N THR A 100 -45.44 37.64 16.09
CA THR A 100 -44.91 36.59 15.20
C THR A 100 -43.44 36.28 15.46
N GLU A 101 -42.74 37.14 16.19
CA GLU A 101 -41.33 36.99 16.54
C GLU A 101 -41.15 37.22 18.04
N ILE A 102 -40.61 36.23 18.73
CA ILE A 102 -40.35 36.30 20.18
C ILE A 102 -39.01 36.98 20.48
N LEU A 103 -38.01 36.79 19.61
CA LEU A 103 -36.67 37.33 19.80
C LEU A 103 -36.18 37.94 18.51
N VAL A 104 -35.78 39.21 18.57
CA VAL A 104 -35.32 39.98 17.41
C VAL A 104 -33.99 40.66 17.70
N ASN A 105 -32.91 40.26 17.03
CA ASN A 105 -31.72 41.12 16.96
C ASN A 105 -31.85 42.03 15.74
N ALA A 106 -32.13 43.33 15.95
CA ALA A 106 -32.24 44.31 14.86
C ALA A 106 -30.96 45.14 14.64
N ASN A 107 -29.88 44.80 15.37
CA ASN A 107 -28.59 45.46 15.22
C ASN A 107 -27.78 44.84 14.07
N LEU A 108 -26.86 45.62 13.48
CA LEU A 108 -26.04 45.16 12.37
C LEU A 108 -24.74 44.46 12.81
N THR A 109 -24.21 44.79 13.98
CA THR A 109 -22.86 44.34 14.42
C THR A 109 -22.82 43.84 15.86
N LYS A 110 -23.84 44.15 16.67
CA LYS A 110 -23.89 43.82 18.09
C LYS A 110 -24.54 42.44 18.34
N LYS A 111 -24.12 41.80 19.43
CA LYS A 111 -24.59 40.47 19.85
C LYS A 111 -25.66 40.59 20.94
N LEU A 112 -26.71 39.78 20.82
CA LEU A 112 -27.68 39.56 21.90
C LEU A 112 -27.39 38.19 22.52
N VAL A 113 -27.17 38.16 23.84
CA VAL A 113 -26.94 36.93 24.58
C VAL A 113 -28.09 36.73 25.56
N MET A 114 -28.75 35.58 25.47
CA MET A 114 -29.78 35.12 26.40
C MET A 114 -29.13 34.08 27.32
N ASP A 115 -28.70 34.48 28.51
CA ASP A 115 -28.02 33.62 29.48
C ASP A 115 -28.88 33.47 30.74
N LEU A 116 -30.08 32.92 30.54
CA LEU A 116 -31.11 32.75 31.56
C LEU A 116 -32.09 31.62 31.20
N PRO A 117 -32.88 31.12 32.16
CA PRO A 117 -34.01 30.25 31.88
C PRO A 117 -35.07 30.94 31.01
N MET A 118 -35.44 30.29 29.92
CA MET A 118 -36.42 30.76 28.94
C MET A 118 -37.49 29.71 28.67
N VAL A 119 -38.74 30.15 28.58
CA VAL A 119 -39.88 29.28 28.23
C VAL A 119 -40.66 29.90 27.07
N VAL A 120 -41.03 29.11 26.08
CA VAL A 120 -42.00 29.48 25.04
C VAL A 120 -43.28 28.72 25.31
N SER A 121 -44.36 29.44 25.63
CA SER A 121 -45.68 28.88 25.96
C SER A 121 -46.76 29.42 25.03
N SER A 122 -46.43 29.61 23.75
CA SER A 122 -47.34 30.10 22.73
C SER A 122 -48.31 29.01 22.27
N PRO A 123 -49.52 29.36 21.79
CA PRO A 123 -50.36 28.46 21.02
C PRO A 123 -50.04 28.45 19.51
N ALA A 124 -49.08 29.26 19.05
CA ALA A 124 -48.72 29.43 17.65
C ALA A 124 -47.22 29.18 17.42
N ASN A 125 -46.85 28.91 16.18
CA ASN A 125 -45.45 28.80 15.77
C ASN A 125 -44.75 30.14 15.92
N GLU A 126 -43.55 30.11 16.50
CA GLU A 126 -42.80 31.31 16.87
C GLU A 126 -41.50 31.43 16.09
N ASN A 127 -41.10 32.67 15.84
CA ASN A 127 -39.84 32.96 15.15
C ASN A 127 -38.81 33.59 16.09
N ILE A 128 -37.59 33.07 16.04
CA ILE A 128 -36.38 33.76 16.50
C ILE A 128 -35.73 34.36 15.27
N LYS A 129 -35.66 35.68 15.21
CA LYS A 129 -35.30 36.42 14.01
C LYS A 129 -34.07 37.29 14.23
N ILE A 130 -33.15 37.29 13.29
CA ILE A 130 -32.15 38.34 13.15
C ILE A 130 -32.60 39.20 11.97
N PHE A 131 -33.10 40.41 12.25
CA PHE A 131 -33.78 41.27 11.27
C PHE A 131 -33.00 42.56 11.01
N ASN A 132 -32.46 42.71 9.80
CA ASN A 132 -31.79 43.94 9.37
C ASN A 132 -32.57 44.54 8.19
N ALA A 133 -33.01 45.79 8.30
CA ALA A 133 -33.76 46.47 7.24
C ALA A 133 -32.90 46.80 6.00
N ASN A 134 -31.58 46.88 6.15
CA ASN A 134 -30.61 47.11 5.07
C ASN A 134 -29.40 46.19 5.31
N ALA A 135 -29.31 45.05 4.63
CA ALA A 135 -28.15 44.16 4.69
C ALA A 135 -27.16 44.50 3.57
N GLY A 136 -25.89 44.67 3.93
CA GLY A 136 -24.75 44.87 3.04
C GLY A 136 -23.51 44.21 3.65
N SER A 137 -22.41 44.16 2.92
CA SER A 137 -21.14 43.57 3.36
C SER A 137 -20.67 44.15 4.71
N GLY A 138 -20.30 43.29 5.67
CA GLY A 138 -19.70 43.69 6.96
C GLY A 138 -20.60 43.60 8.21
N THR A 139 -21.79 42.99 8.13
CA THR A 139 -22.66 42.75 9.32
C THR A 139 -22.27 41.48 10.07
N SER A 140 -22.27 41.50 11.41
CA SER A 140 -21.88 40.39 12.31
C SER A 140 -22.86 40.19 13.48
N ALA A 141 -24.12 40.53 13.28
CA ALA A 141 -25.17 40.41 14.29
C ALA A 141 -25.43 38.94 14.65
N ASN A 142 -25.49 38.64 15.94
CA ASN A 142 -25.70 37.27 16.44
C ASN A 142 -26.72 37.24 17.56
N ILE A 143 -27.38 36.09 17.71
CA ILE A 143 -28.11 35.73 18.93
C ILE A 143 -27.40 34.52 19.53
N THR A 144 -27.09 34.56 20.81
CA THR A 144 -26.46 33.45 21.53
C THR A 144 -27.33 33.07 22.73
N PHE A 145 -27.68 31.80 22.83
CA PHE A 145 -28.15 31.20 24.06
C PHE A 145 -26.90 30.79 24.85
N GLY A 146 -26.75 31.35 26.05
CA GLY A 146 -25.56 31.19 26.89
C GLY A 146 -25.50 29.83 27.58
N SER A 147 -24.37 29.51 28.19
CA SER A 147 -24.15 28.21 28.85
C SER A 147 -25.08 27.96 30.04
N SER A 148 -25.59 29.02 30.67
CA SER A 148 -26.55 28.93 31.77
C SER A 148 -28.01 28.99 31.29
N SER A 149 -28.23 29.04 29.97
CA SER A 149 -29.59 29.06 29.43
C SER A 149 -30.23 27.67 29.46
N THR A 150 -31.52 27.65 29.78
CA THR A 150 -32.41 26.51 29.52
C THR A 150 -33.51 27.03 28.62
N PHE A 151 -33.58 26.55 27.38
CA PHE A 151 -34.60 26.96 26.43
C PHE A 151 -35.66 25.87 26.30
N THR A 152 -36.80 26.11 26.94
CA THR A 152 -37.93 25.16 26.96
C THR A 152 -39.01 25.62 26.00
N VAL A 153 -39.38 24.74 25.07
CA VAL A 153 -40.49 24.93 24.13
C VAL A 153 -41.63 24.01 24.57
N SER A 154 -42.77 24.60 24.89
CA SER A 154 -43.98 23.90 25.32
C SER A 154 -45.07 23.91 24.26
N ASN A 155 -46.02 22.98 24.36
CA ASN A 155 -47.24 22.90 23.53
C ASN A 155 -47.03 22.66 22.02
N ASP A 156 -46.04 21.86 21.62
CA ASP A 156 -45.80 21.52 20.19
C ASP A 156 -45.55 22.71 19.27
N VAL A 157 -45.05 23.80 19.85
CA VAL A 157 -44.70 25.00 19.10
C VAL A 157 -43.44 24.72 18.28
N ASP A 158 -43.50 25.00 16.98
CA ASP A 158 -42.28 25.06 16.17
C ASP A 158 -41.54 26.37 16.44
N ILE A 159 -40.23 26.27 16.62
CA ILE A 159 -39.35 27.43 16.73
C ILE A 159 -38.56 27.56 15.44
N THR A 160 -38.83 28.64 14.70
CA THR A 160 -38.09 28.92 13.47
C THR A 160 -36.98 29.93 13.72
N PHE A 161 -35.74 29.52 13.44
CA PHE A 161 -34.59 30.42 13.38
C PHE A 161 -34.51 31.03 11.98
N ILE A 162 -34.73 32.33 11.90
CA ILE A 162 -34.69 33.10 10.65
C ILE A 162 -33.57 34.13 10.74
N ILE A 163 -32.51 33.91 9.98
CA ILE A 163 -31.45 34.91 9.80
C ILE A 163 -31.69 35.56 8.44
N ASN A 164 -31.96 36.87 8.40
CA ASN A 164 -32.15 37.58 7.12
C ASN A 164 -30.80 37.66 6.37
N GLY A 165 -30.49 36.59 5.62
CA GLY A 165 -29.23 36.40 4.93
C GLY A 165 -29.25 37.00 3.52
N ASP A 166 -28.35 37.93 3.26
CA ASP A 166 -28.01 38.45 1.93
C ASP A 166 -26.73 37.81 1.37
N SER A 167 -26.25 36.74 2.01
CA SER A 167 -24.99 36.04 1.71
C SER A 167 -23.71 36.88 1.91
N LYS A 168 -23.76 38.01 2.65
CA LYS A 168 -22.65 38.98 2.74
C LYS A 168 -22.13 39.27 4.16
N GLY A 169 -22.44 38.46 5.18
CA GLY A 169 -21.90 38.64 6.55
C GLY A 169 -21.98 37.41 7.48
N SER A 170 -21.26 37.44 8.60
CA SER A 170 -21.08 36.33 9.56
C SER A 170 -22.17 36.25 10.66
N LYS A 171 -23.44 36.32 10.25
CA LYS A 171 -24.58 36.31 11.19
C LYS A 171 -24.94 34.88 11.57
N SER A 172 -25.10 34.59 12.86
CA SER A 172 -25.47 33.27 13.33
C SER A 172 -26.41 33.30 14.54
N VAL A 173 -27.08 32.17 14.75
CA VAL A 173 -27.65 31.81 16.06
C VAL A 173 -26.74 30.76 16.69
N SER A 174 -26.32 30.97 17.93
CA SER A 174 -25.52 30.01 18.68
C SER A 174 -26.31 29.47 19.86
N LEU A 175 -26.37 28.16 19.99
CA LEU A 175 -27.09 27.44 21.03
C LEU A 175 -26.06 26.82 21.97
N ASN A 176 -26.02 27.32 23.21
CA ASN A 176 -25.33 26.69 24.33
C ASN A 176 -26.36 26.43 25.44
N GLY A 177 -26.03 25.54 26.37
CA GLY A 177 -26.96 25.15 27.43
C GLY A 177 -27.99 24.13 26.92
N ALA A 178 -29.02 23.88 27.72
CA ALA A 178 -29.97 22.82 27.46
C ALA A 178 -31.18 23.32 26.64
N ILE A 179 -31.59 22.54 25.64
CA ILE A 179 -32.86 22.73 24.94
C ILE A 179 -33.81 21.58 25.28
N THR A 180 -35.05 21.93 25.62
CA THR A 180 -36.12 20.96 25.88
C THR A 180 -37.31 21.27 24.99
N THR A 181 -37.76 20.30 24.21
CA THR A 181 -39.02 20.39 23.46
C THR A 181 -40.00 19.40 24.08
N THR A 182 -41.01 19.90 24.80
CA THR A 182 -42.06 19.02 25.35
C THR A 182 -43.12 18.80 24.27
N SER A 183 -43.36 17.53 23.95
CA SER A 183 -44.46 17.03 23.09
C SER A 183 -44.25 16.98 21.57
N GLY A 184 -43.13 17.49 21.00
CA GLY A 184 -42.77 17.23 19.59
C GLY A 184 -42.61 18.43 18.65
N GLY A 185 -42.64 19.68 19.16
CA GLY A 185 -42.33 20.87 18.37
C GLY A 185 -40.91 20.84 17.75
N LYS A 186 -40.77 21.29 16.50
CA LYS A 186 -39.51 21.22 15.74
C LYS A 186 -38.66 22.49 15.92
N LEU A 187 -37.34 22.31 15.80
CA LEU A 187 -36.43 23.42 15.52
C LEU A 187 -36.32 23.60 14.01
N ILE A 188 -36.83 24.70 13.47
CA ILE A 188 -36.83 24.97 12.03
C ILE A 188 -35.69 25.94 11.69
N ILE A 189 -34.87 25.60 10.71
CA ILE A 189 -33.80 26.45 10.20
C ILE A 189 -34.26 27.10 8.89
N GLY A 190 -34.49 28.41 8.93
CA GLY A 190 -34.95 29.20 7.79
C GLY A 190 -33.83 29.57 6.82
N GLN A 191 -34.20 30.13 5.67
CA GLN A 191 -33.29 30.38 4.53
C GLN A 191 -32.02 31.16 4.93
N LYS A 192 -30.86 30.71 4.43
CA LYS A 192 -29.52 31.28 4.64
C LYS A 192 -29.09 31.39 6.10
N SER A 193 -29.70 30.60 6.98
CA SER A 193 -29.40 30.63 8.40
C SER A 193 -28.20 29.75 8.73
N ILE A 194 -27.30 30.31 9.53
CA ILE A 194 -26.16 29.63 10.15
C ILE A 194 -26.50 29.42 11.64
N VAL A 195 -26.57 28.15 12.06
CA VAL A 195 -26.85 27.78 13.45
C VAL A 195 -25.70 26.95 14.01
N ASN A 196 -25.16 27.38 15.15
CA ASN A 196 -24.01 26.74 15.78
C ASN A 196 -24.45 26.14 17.12
N PHE A 197 -24.18 24.85 17.33
CA PHE A 197 -24.37 24.16 18.59
C PHE A 197 -23.02 24.11 19.30
N GLY A 198 -22.87 24.88 20.38
CA GLY A 198 -21.57 25.06 21.02
C GLY A 198 -21.21 23.95 22.00
N SER A 199 -20.03 24.03 22.59
CA SER A 199 -19.45 22.95 23.42
C SER A 199 -20.26 22.58 24.65
N THR A 200 -21.07 23.51 25.19
CA THR A 200 -21.96 23.25 26.34
C THR A 200 -23.42 23.03 25.94
N TYR A 201 -23.70 22.80 24.64
CA TYR A 201 -25.03 22.44 24.18
C TYR A 201 -25.44 21.05 24.69
N ASP A 202 -26.69 20.94 25.14
CA ASP A 202 -27.32 19.68 25.53
C ASP A 202 -28.66 19.51 24.79
N GLY A 203 -28.67 18.60 23.82
CA GLY A 203 -29.83 18.23 23.01
C GLY A 203 -30.58 16.98 23.52
N THR A 204 -30.27 16.48 24.72
CA THR A 204 -30.84 15.22 25.24
C THR A 204 -32.38 15.20 25.21
N ASN A 205 -33.01 16.35 25.50
CA ASN A 205 -34.46 16.50 25.63
C ASN A 205 -35.12 17.13 24.39
N VAL A 206 -34.43 17.14 23.25
CA VAL A 206 -35.02 17.52 21.96
C VAL A 206 -35.69 16.29 21.36
N SER A 207 -37.00 16.37 21.11
CA SER A 207 -37.83 15.25 20.66
C SER A 207 -38.51 15.49 19.31
N GLY A 208 -38.82 16.74 18.94
CA GLY A 208 -39.46 17.08 17.67
C GLY A 208 -38.52 17.03 16.45
N GLY A 209 -37.21 17.11 16.68
CA GLY A 209 -36.20 17.11 15.62
C GLY A 209 -35.91 18.48 15.01
N ILE A 210 -35.13 18.46 13.93
CA ILE A 210 -34.64 19.66 13.24
C ILE A 210 -35.11 19.63 11.78
N LEU A 211 -35.75 20.70 11.30
CA LEU A 211 -36.17 20.85 9.91
C LEU A 211 -35.41 21.99 9.24
N MET A 212 -34.58 21.68 8.24
CA MET A 212 -33.89 22.67 7.41
C MET A 212 -34.83 23.10 6.27
N ASN A 213 -35.69 24.09 6.52
CA ASN A 213 -36.81 24.44 5.61
C ASN A 213 -36.49 25.56 4.61
N GLY A 214 -35.33 26.22 4.69
CA GLY A 214 -34.94 27.25 3.74
C GLY A 214 -33.59 26.99 3.08
N ASN A 215 -33.40 27.53 1.89
CA ASN A 215 -32.18 27.29 1.09
C ASN A 215 -30.90 27.79 1.77
N ASP A 216 -29.77 27.18 1.45
CA ASP A 216 -28.41 27.58 1.84
C ASP A 216 -28.20 27.66 3.36
N THR A 217 -28.73 26.70 4.13
CA THR A 217 -28.55 26.67 5.58
C THR A 217 -27.33 25.87 6.01
N THR A 218 -26.69 26.32 7.09
CA THR A 218 -25.53 25.65 7.68
C THR A 218 -25.77 25.39 9.15
N ILE A 219 -25.60 24.14 9.55
CA ILE A 219 -25.54 23.72 10.95
C ILE A 219 -24.11 23.34 11.28
N THR A 220 -23.52 23.96 12.31
CA THR A 220 -22.21 23.58 12.84
C THR A 220 -22.38 22.99 14.23
N VAL A 221 -21.85 21.80 14.47
CA VAL A 221 -21.95 21.08 15.73
C VAL A 221 -20.57 21.03 16.39
N ASP A 222 -20.32 22.00 17.25
CA ASP A 222 -19.13 22.15 18.10
C ASP A 222 -19.36 21.60 19.51
N SER A 223 -20.41 20.79 19.71
CA SER A 223 -20.70 20.13 20.97
C SER A 223 -19.51 19.30 21.45
N ALA A 224 -19.28 19.28 22.76
CA ALA A 224 -18.17 18.50 23.33
C ALA A 224 -18.28 17.01 23.00
N ASP A 225 -17.13 16.35 22.81
CA ASP A 225 -17.08 14.92 22.50
C ASP A 225 -17.93 14.08 23.46
N ASN A 226 -18.67 13.13 22.91
CA ASN A 226 -19.60 12.23 23.59
C ASN A 226 -20.83 12.91 24.23
N SER A 227 -21.03 14.22 24.03
CA SER A 227 -22.30 14.86 24.37
C SER A 227 -23.42 14.45 23.39
N ILE A 228 -24.61 15.03 23.53
CA ILE A 228 -25.74 14.77 22.64
C ILE A 228 -26.07 16.05 21.88
N PHE A 229 -25.72 16.08 20.59
CA PHE A 229 -26.26 17.06 19.65
C PHE A 229 -27.69 16.70 19.24
N LEU A 230 -27.87 15.50 18.71
CA LEU A 230 -29.16 14.96 18.31
C LEU A 230 -29.28 13.54 18.85
N ASN A 231 -30.32 13.30 19.65
CA ASN A 231 -30.51 12.04 20.35
C ASN A 231 -30.97 10.91 19.40
N THR A 232 -30.82 9.66 19.83
CA THR A 232 -31.21 8.48 19.04
C THR A 232 -32.68 8.51 18.65
N GLY A 233 -32.96 8.22 17.37
CA GLY A 233 -34.31 8.22 16.80
C GLY A 233 -34.87 9.60 16.46
N VAL A 234 -34.22 10.68 16.91
CA VAL A 234 -34.64 12.05 16.59
C VAL A 234 -34.19 12.40 15.17
N LEU A 235 -35.08 13.02 14.41
CA LEU A 235 -34.89 13.28 12.98
C LEU A 235 -34.29 14.67 12.74
N ILE A 236 -33.29 14.76 11.87
CA ILE A 236 -32.94 15.98 11.13
C ILE A 236 -33.29 15.78 9.65
N GLU A 237 -34.07 16.70 9.09
CA GLU A 237 -34.58 16.57 7.72
C GLU A 237 -34.55 17.88 6.94
N THR A 238 -34.50 17.78 5.60
CA THR A 238 -34.65 18.92 4.70
C THR A 238 -36.11 19.22 4.37
N GLY A 239 -36.40 20.46 3.96
CA GLY A 239 -37.65 20.81 3.31
C GLY A 239 -37.79 20.15 1.93
N ASP A 240 -39.01 20.16 1.38
CA ASP A 240 -39.31 19.45 0.13
C ASP A 240 -38.63 20.08 -1.08
N ASN A 241 -38.42 21.40 -1.09
CA ASN A 241 -37.88 22.15 -2.23
C ASN A 241 -36.70 23.05 -1.82
N SER A 242 -36.00 22.71 -0.74
CA SER A 242 -34.94 23.53 -0.17
C SER A 242 -33.56 22.96 -0.51
N THR A 243 -32.65 23.81 -1.00
CA THR A 243 -31.35 23.41 -1.56
C THR A 243 -30.18 23.96 -0.74
N GLY A 244 -28.96 23.46 -0.97
CA GLY A 244 -27.73 24.07 -0.44
C GLY A 244 -27.48 23.85 1.05
N HIS A 245 -28.11 22.83 1.65
CA HIS A 245 -27.99 22.52 3.07
C HIS A 245 -26.64 21.86 3.42
N SER A 246 -26.07 22.26 4.56
CA SER A 246 -24.86 21.67 5.10
C SER A 246 -24.95 21.46 6.61
N ILE A 247 -24.51 20.30 7.07
CA ILE A 247 -24.31 19.95 8.48
C ILE A 247 -22.83 19.61 8.66
N ILE A 248 -22.15 20.27 9.59
CA ILE A 248 -20.73 20.05 9.90
C ILE A 248 -20.64 19.58 11.35
N VAL A 249 -20.04 18.42 11.58
CA VAL A 249 -19.93 17.80 12.91
C VAL A 249 -18.48 17.75 13.36
N ASN A 250 -18.14 18.56 14.36
CA ASN A 250 -16.78 18.72 14.88
C ASN A 250 -16.51 17.93 16.16
N GLY A 251 -17.54 17.56 16.92
CA GLY A 251 -17.41 16.72 18.12
C GLY A 251 -17.50 15.23 17.81
N ALA A 252 -16.72 14.40 18.48
CA ALA A 252 -16.78 12.94 18.36
C ALA A 252 -18.04 12.38 19.05
N ASN A 253 -18.72 11.42 18.43
CA ASN A 253 -19.89 10.70 18.98
C ASN A 253 -21.05 11.60 19.48
N VAL A 254 -21.21 12.79 18.91
CA VAL A 254 -22.26 13.74 19.31
C VAL A 254 -23.56 13.56 18.53
N PHE A 255 -23.49 13.02 17.31
CA PHE A 255 -24.63 12.85 16.44
C PHE A 255 -25.14 11.40 16.50
N LYS A 256 -26.32 11.21 17.14
CA LYS A 256 -26.95 9.89 17.34
C LYS A 256 -28.30 9.74 16.63
N GLY A 257 -28.85 10.82 16.10
CA GLY A 257 -30.15 10.86 15.44
C GLY A 257 -30.14 10.39 13.98
N ASN A 258 -31.33 10.39 13.39
CA ASN A 258 -31.58 10.00 12.00
C ASN A 258 -31.44 11.18 11.05
N VAL A 259 -31.01 10.93 9.82
CA VAL A 259 -30.90 11.94 8.75
C VAL A 259 -31.92 11.63 7.66
N LYS A 260 -32.63 12.67 7.19
CA LYS A 260 -33.50 12.55 6.01
C LYS A 260 -33.26 13.62 4.97
N THR A 261 -32.98 13.19 3.75
CA THR A 261 -33.06 14.04 2.57
C THR A 261 -34.42 13.86 1.91
N LYS A 262 -35.01 14.95 1.43
CA LYS A 262 -36.26 14.89 0.66
C LYS A 262 -35.97 14.94 -0.82
N ASN A 263 -36.34 16.00 -1.54
CA ASN A 263 -36.18 16.03 -2.98
C ASN A 263 -34.82 16.59 -3.43
N GLU A 264 -34.16 17.33 -2.55
CA GLU A 264 -32.92 18.08 -2.83
C GLU A 264 -31.77 17.58 -1.94
N ALA A 265 -30.54 17.85 -2.39
CA ALA A 265 -29.34 17.31 -1.75
C ALA A 265 -29.04 17.95 -0.38
N LEU A 266 -28.48 17.13 0.53
CA LEU A 266 -27.93 17.53 1.83
C LEU A 266 -26.45 17.14 1.90
N THR A 267 -25.60 18.04 2.39
CA THR A 267 -24.21 17.69 2.72
C THR A 267 -24.06 17.48 4.22
N LEU A 268 -23.52 16.32 4.61
CA LEU A 268 -23.12 15.99 5.96
C LEU A 268 -21.60 15.79 6.01
N THR A 269 -20.92 16.64 6.76
CA THR A 269 -19.47 16.58 6.97
C THR A 269 -19.18 16.10 8.38
N LEU A 270 -18.39 15.05 8.50
CA LEU A 270 -17.91 14.49 9.77
C LEU A 270 -16.41 14.78 9.89
N ASN A 271 -16.03 15.60 10.86
CA ASN A 271 -14.62 15.92 11.15
C ASN A 271 -14.05 15.05 12.29
N LYS A 272 -14.89 14.25 12.94
CA LYS A 272 -14.52 13.31 14.01
C LYS A 272 -15.40 12.05 13.95
N ASN A 273 -14.84 10.95 14.47
CA ASN A 273 -15.50 9.65 14.55
C ASN A 273 -16.90 9.72 15.17
N GLN A 274 -17.84 9.01 14.56
CA GLN A 274 -19.19 8.81 15.09
C GLN A 274 -19.48 7.31 15.15
N SER A 275 -19.66 6.78 16.36
CA SER A 275 -19.85 5.33 16.57
C SER A 275 -21.31 4.88 16.58
N ALA A 276 -22.28 5.80 16.48
CA ALA A 276 -23.69 5.51 16.69
C ALA A 276 -24.63 6.48 15.96
N LEU A 277 -24.36 6.76 14.69
CA LEU A 277 -25.28 7.51 13.83
C LEU A 277 -26.59 6.73 13.66
N GLY A 278 -27.71 7.44 13.50
CA GLY A 278 -29.02 6.82 13.28
C GLY A 278 -29.20 6.27 11.86
N THR A 279 -30.45 6.16 11.41
CA THR A 279 -30.77 5.73 10.05
C THR A 279 -30.76 6.90 9.07
N ILE A 280 -30.60 6.57 7.79
CA ILE A 280 -30.73 7.46 6.64
C ILE A 280 -32.04 7.16 5.93
N THR A 281 -32.81 8.20 5.61
CA THR A 281 -33.96 8.11 4.70
C THR A 281 -33.76 9.10 3.56
N MET A 282 -34.03 8.72 2.33
CA MET A 282 -33.84 9.60 1.16
C MET A 282 -35.07 9.60 0.26
N GLY A 283 -35.40 10.78 -0.27
CA GLY A 283 -36.34 10.94 -1.38
C GLY A 283 -35.58 10.89 -2.72
N SER A 284 -35.73 11.92 -3.56
CA SER A 284 -34.92 12.08 -4.77
C SER A 284 -33.61 12.85 -4.54
N GLY A 285 -33.45 13.46 -3.37
CA GLY A 285 -32.27 14.25 -3.02
C GLY A 285 -31.13 13.40 -2.47
N ASN A 286 -29.92 13.64 -2.96
CA ASN A 286 -28.73 12.89 -2.53
C ASN A 286 -28.28 13.27 -1.11
N LEU A 287 -27.74 12.31 -0.37
CA LEU A 287 -26.92 12.60 0.82
C LEU A 287 -25.45 12.60 0.42
N ASN A 288 -24.79 13.75 0.50
CA ASN A 288 -23.35 13.87 0.30
C ASN A 288 -22.66 13.76 1.67
N LEU A 289 -22.08 12.59 1.96
CA LEU A 289 -21.32 12.32 3.16
C LEU A 289 -19.83 12.59 2.90
N THR A 290 -19.25 13.49 3.69
CA THR A 290 -17.82 13.84 3.62
C THR A 290 -17.15 13.54 4.94
N LEU A 291 -16.08 12.75 4.91
CA LEU A 291 -15.24 12.45 6.08
C LEU A 291 -13.93 13.24 5.98
N ASP A 292 -13.50 13.78 7.12
CA ASP A 292 -12.14 14.32 7.26
C ASP A 292 -11.11 13.18 7.31
N ALA A 293 -9.86 13.46 6.94
CA ALA A 293 -8.78 12.46 6.85
C ALA A 293 -8.48 11.75 8.19
N ASP A 294 -8.80 12.39 9.33
CA ASP A 294 -8.62 11.81 10.66
C ASP A 294 -9.79 10.90 11.09
N VAL A 295 -10.87 10.80 10.31
CA VAL A 295 -12.01 9.94 10.63
C VAL A 295 -11.69 8.51 10.25
N THR A 296 -11.70 7.62 11.24
CA THR A 296 -11.49 6.18 11.05
C THR A 296 -12.78 5.37 11.22
N SER A 297 -13.88 6.01 11.62
CA SER A 297 -15.16 5.34 11.82
C SER A 297 -16.36 6.29 11.74
N ALA A 298 -17.29 5.99 10.84
CA ALA A 298 -18.64 6.54 10.79
C ALA A 298 -19.66 5.39 10.73
N ALA A 299 -20.19 5.01 11.88
CA ALA A 299 -21.08 3.85 12.04
C ALA A 299 -22.54 4.27 12.14
N PHE A 300 -23.32 3.94 11.13
CA PHE A 300 -24.77 4.09 11.08
C PHE A 300 -25.47 2.85 11.64
N ALA A 301 -26.69 3.05 12.15
CA ALA A 301 -27.59 1.97 12.49
C ALA A 301 -27.92 1.08 11.26
N ASP A 302 -28.54 -0.06 11.50
CA ASP A 302 -29.09 -0.91 10.43
C ASP A 302 -30.09 -0.10 9.58
N ASN A 303 -29.82 0.00 8.28
CA ASN A 303 -30.59 0.76 7.32
C ASN A 303 -31.40 -0.13 6.36
N SER A 304 -31.36 -1.47 6.50
CA SER A 304 -32.05 -2.40 5.61
C SER A 304 -33.56 -2.18 5.51
N SER A 305 -34.17 -1.60 6.55
CA SER A 305 -35.59 -1.25 6.58
C SER A 305 -35.88 0.22 6.27
N ALA A 306 -34.85 1.04 6.04
CA ALA A 306 -35.00 2.46 5.77
C ALA A 306 -35.24 2.73 4.27
N ASP A 307 -36.12 3.68 3.96
CA ASP A 307 -36.46 4.02 2.58
C ASP A 307 -35.42 4.99 1.99
N TRP A 308 -34.71 4.54 0.96
CA TRP A 308 -33.69 5.33 0.27
C TRP A 308 -34.20 5.95 -1.05
N GLY A 309 -35.48 5.77 -1.39
CA GLY A 309 -36.10 6.42 -2.54
C GLY A 309 -35.28 6.26 -3.82
N THR A 310 -35.01 7.37 -4.51
CA THR A 310 -34.20 7.40 -5.74
C THR A 310 -32.91 8.21 -5.60
N GLY A 311 -32.64 8.78 -4.44
CA GLY A 311 -31.41 9.51 -4.15
C GLY A 311 -30.21 8.57 -4.05
N THR A 312 -29.00 9.14 -4.12
CA THR A 312 -27.75 8.41 -3.88
C THR A 312 -27.09 8.84 -2.58
N LEU A 313 -26.37 7.91 -1.95
CA LEU A 313 -25.43 8.21 -0.87
C LEU A 313 -24.04 8.38 -1.48
N ASN A 314 -23.56 9.62 -1.55
CA ASN A 314 -22.24 9.94 -2.12
C ASN A 314 -21.23 10.08 -0.99
N ILE A 315 -20.29 9.14 -0.89
CA ILE A 315 -19.26 9.09 0.15
C ILE A 315 -17.94 9.62 -0.41
N THR A 316 -17.36 10.61 0.28
CA THR A 316 -16.09 11.25 -0.07
C THR A 316 -15.19 11.37 1.16
N GLY A 317 -13.87 11.27 0.96
CA GLY A 317 -12.88 11.37 2.04
C GLY A 317 -12.71 10.11 2.91
N ALA A 318 -13.56 9.08 2.74
CA ALA A 318 -13.45 7.82 3.46
C ALA A 318 -12.41 6.88 2.85
N GLY A 319 -11.59 6.26 3.70
CA GLY A 319 -10.82 5.06 3.40
C GLY A 319 -11.68 3.79 3.32
N ASN A 320 -11.04 2.67 2.98
CA ASN A 320 -11.72 1.37 2.86
C ASN A 320 -12.23 0.90 4.24
N ASN A 321 -13.50 0.50 4.33
CA ASN A 321 -14.15 -0.02 5.53
C ASN A 321 -14.36 0.98 6.71
N GLU A 322 -14.27 2.29 6.47
CA GLU A 322 -14.46 3.31 7.53
C GLU A 322 -15.93 3.68 7.78
N VAL A 323 -16.81 3.51 6.78
CA VAL A 323 -18.25 3.72 6.92
C VAL A 323 -18.92 2.36 7.10
N SER A 324 -19.81 2.24 8.09
CA SER A 324 -20.54 0.99 8.36
C SER A 324 -22.03 1.20 8.58
N PHE A 325 -22.79 0.16 8.30
CA PHE A 325 -24.24 0.08 8.47
C PHE A 325 -24.58 -1.20 9.24
N GLY A 326 -25.15 -1.05 10.43
CA GLY A 326 -25.42 -2.18 11.31
C GLY A 326 -24.12 -2.88 11.77
N THR A 327 -24.23 -4.17 12.08
CA THR A 327 -23.12 -4.99 12.59
C THR A 327 -22.78 -6.17 11.68
N ASP A 328 -23.46 -6.31 10.54
CA ASP A 328 -23.25 -7.37 9.57
C ASP A 328 -23.66 -6.95 8.15
N ALA A 329 -23.46 -7.85 7.18
CA ALA A 329 -23.71 -7.59 5.77
C ALA A 329 -25.19 -7.28 5.43
N ASN A 330 -26.14 -7.56 6.33
CA ASN A 330 -27.56 -7.24 6.15
C ASN A 330 -27.92 -5.85 6.67
N GLY A 331 -26.96 -5.05 7.14
CA GLY A 331 -27.21 -3.66 7.51
C GLY A 331 -27.69 -2.78 6.35
N LEU A 332 -27.56 -3.27 5.10
CA LEU A 332 -28.15 -2.72 3.88
C LEU A 332 -28.71 -3.85 3.00
N THR A 333 -29.66 -3.49 2.14
CA THR A 333 -30.10 -4.33 1.01
C THR A 333 -29.20 -4.14 -0.21
N SER A 334 -29.22 -5.07 -1.16
CA SER A 334 -28.44 -4.97 -2.40
C SER A 334 -28.77 -3.71 -3.22
N ASP A 335 -30.05 -3.30 -3.24
CA ASP A 335 -30.48 -2.09 -3.96
C ASP A 335 -29.90 -0.83 -3.29
N GLN A 336 -29.86 -0.80 -1.96
CA GLN A 336 -29.24 0.31 -1.22
C GLN A 336 -27.72 0.37 -1.45
N VAL A 337 -27.02 -0.78 -1.49
CA VAL A 337 -25.59 -0.81 -1.84
C VAL A 337 -25.37 -0.23 -3.24
N ALA A 338 -26.25 -0.52 -4.21
CA ALA A 338 -26.17 0.04 -5.55
C ALA A 338 -26.44 1.56 -5.63
N GLN A 339 -27.10 2.15 -4.62
CA GLN A 339 -27.30 3.59 -4.49
C GLN A 339 -26.10 4.32 -3.85
N ILE A 340 -25.05 3.60 -3.42
CA ILE A 340 -23.84 4.19 -2.86
C ILE A 340 -22.86 4.54 -3.99
N SER A 341 -22.29 5.75 -3.92
CA SER A 341 -21.12 6.14 -4.70
C SER A 341 -19.93 6.26 -3.75
N LEU A 342 -18.89 5.45 -3.97
CA LEU A 342 -17.66 5.44 -3.16
C LEU A 342 -16.45 5.77 -4.05
N GLY A 343 -16.13 7.05 -4.24
CA GLY A 343 -14.90 7.46 -4.94
C GLY A 343 -14.69 6.87 -6.35
N GLY A 344 -15.76 6.46 -7.04
CA GLY A 344 -15.68 5.83 -8.37
C GLY A 344 -15.45 4.32 -8.40
N VAL A 345 -15.38 3.65 -7.25
CA VAL A 345 -15.35 2.17 -7.16
C VAL A 345 -16.75 1.59 -6.96
N THR A 346 -16.94 0.31 -7.32
CA THR A 346 -18.16 -0.44 -7.00
C THR A 346 -18.16 -0.78 -5.51
N PRO A 347 -19.11 -0.25 -4.72
CA PRO A 347 -19.17 -0.51 -3.29
C PRO A 347 -19.66 -1.93 -2.99
N VAL A 348 -19.14 -2.53 -1.94
CA VAL A 348 -19.63 -3.78 -1.33
C VAL A 348 -19.78 -3.61 0.17
N ILE A 349 -20.70 -4.36 0.78
CA ILE A 349 -20.84 -4.46 2.23
C ILE A 349 -20.23 -5.79 2.71
N ASN A 350 -19.32 -5.72 3.69
CA ASN A 350 -18.64 -6.91 4.22
C ASN A 350 -19.42 -7.53 5.40
N SER A 351 -18.92 -8.65 5.95
CA SER A 351 -19.56 -9.37 7.06
C SER A 351 -19.63 -8.60 8.39
N SER A 352 -18.95 -7.47 8.50
CA SER A 352 -18.98 -6.56 9.66
C SER A 352 -19.86 -5.32 9.40
N GLY A 353 -20.59 -5.29 8.28
CA GLY A 353 -21.44 -4.16 7.89
C GLY A 353 -20.67 -2.97 7.32
N GLN A 354 -19.38 -3.11 7.02
CA GLN A 354 -18.55 -2.01 6.51
C GLN A 354 -18.63 -1.92 4.99
N ILE A 355 -18.63 -0.68 4.48
CA ILE A 355 -18.59 -0.39 3.04
C ILE A 355 -17.15 -0.27 2.58
N GLY A 356 -16.82 -0.99 1.52
CA GLY A 356 -15.50 -0.97 0.90
C GLY A 356 -15.57 -1.19 -0.61
N ALA A 357 -14.40 -1.21 -1.23
CA ALA A 357 -14.26 -1.61 -2.64
C ALA A 357 -14.44 -3.13 -2.78
N ALA A 358 -15.06 -3.59 -3.87
CA ALA A 358 -15.07 -5.02 -4.20
C ALA A 358 -13.64 -5.57 -4.32
N GLU A 359 -13.36 -6.71 -3.68
CA GLU A 359 -12.08 -7.40 -3.86
C GLU A 359 -12.00 -8.04 -5.25
N VAL A 360 -10.97 -7.69 -6.01
CA VAL A 360 -10.66 -8.32 -7.30
C VAL A 360 -9.42 -9.18 -7.14
N LEU A 361 -9.63 -10.46 -6.80
CA LEU A 361 -8.57 -11.44 -6.58
C LEU A 361 -8.06 -12.11 -7.86
N VAL A 362 -8.79 -11.99 -8.96
CA VAL A 362 -8.41 -12.49 -10.28
C VAL A 362 -8.75 -11.42 -11.29
N ALA A 363 -7.75 -10.95 -12.03
CA ALA A 363 -7.94 -9.93 -13.04
C ALA A 363 -7.15 -10.23 -14.31
N ASN A 364 -7.74 -9.91 -15.44
CA ASN A 364 -7.09 -9.94 -16.73
C ASN A 364 -6.84 -8.51 -17.19
N PHE A 365 -5.59 -8.19 -17.48
CA PHE A 365 -5.20 -6.94 -18.11
C PHE A 365 -5.29 -7.08 -19.62
N THR A 366 -6.27 -6.41 -20.23
CA THR A 366 -6.57 -6.50 -21.68
C THR A 366 -6.23 -5.23 -22.42
N ASN A 367 -5.89 -4.15 -21.70
CA ASN A 367 -5.67 -2.82 -22.26
C ASN A 367 -6.85 -2.30 -23.12
N ALA A 368 -8.09 -2.60 -22.74
CA ALA A 368 -9.25 -2.13 -23.49
C ALA A 368 -9.43 -0.59 -23.43
N GLY A 369 -8.84 0.09 -22.44
CA GLY A 369 -8.77 1.55 -22.35
C GLY A 369 -7.68 2.19 -23.24
N GLY A 370 -6.69 1.41 -23.68
CA GLY A 370 -5.71 1.81 -24.70
C GLY A 370 -4.53 2.64 -24.24
N ASP A 371 -4.34 2.85 -22.93
CA ASP A 371 -3.25 3.66 -22.35
C ASP A 371 -2.19 2.84 -21.61
N ASN A 372 -2.36 1.52 -21.54
CA ASN A 372 -1.52 0.56 -20.82
C ASN A 372 -1.43 0.75 -19.29
N LEU A 373 -2.13 1.72 -18.68
CA LEU A 373 -1.96 2.05 -17.26
C LEU A 373 -2.62 1.04 -16.31
N TRP A 374 -1.91 0.63 -15.25
CA TRP A 374 -2.47 -0.20 -14.18
C TRP A 374 -3.65 0.50 -13.49
N SER A 375 -3.58 1.81 -13.25
CA SER A 375 -4.62 2.55 -12.52
C SER A 375 -5.91 2.75 -13.31
N ASN A 376 -5.93 2.46 -14.62
CA ASN A 376 -7.12 2.64 -15.43
C ASN A 376 -8.01 1.38 -15.40
N ALA A 377 -9.16 1.47 -14.72
CA ALA A 377 -10.10 0.38 -14.57
C ALA A 377 -10.61 -0.21 -15.91
N ALA A 378 -10.64 0.60 -16.98
CA ALA A 378 -11.05 0.13 -18.30
C ALA A 378 -10.07 -0.87 -18.93
N ASN A 379 -8.82 -0.93 -18.45
CA ASN A 379 -7.83 -1.90 -18.93
C ASN A 379 -7.96 -3.28 -18.30
N TRP A 380 -8.80 -3.41 -17.27
CA TRP A 380 -8.93 -4.63 -16.49
C TRP A 380 -10.31 -5.26 -16.62
N SER A 381 -10.35 -6.59 -16.50
CA SER A 381 -11.58 -7.37 -16.40
C SER A 381 -11.46 -8.39 -15.26
N PRO A 382 -12.37 -8.38 -14.25
CA PRO A 382 -13.55 -7.52 -14.13
C PRO A 382 -13.26 -6.11 -13.59
N GLY A 383 -12.04 -5.83 -13.13
CA GLY A 383 -11.63 -4.54 -12.58
C GLY A 383 -10.17 -4.57 -12.11
N ILE A 384 -9.67 -3.45 -11.59
CA ILE A 384 -8.29 -3.34 -11.10
C ILE A 384 -8.09 -4.34 -9.94
N PRO A 385 -6.99 -5.11 -9.90
CA PRO A 385 -6.60 -5.89 -8.73
C PRO A 385 -6.52 -5.02 -7.47
N THR A 386 -7.22 -5.41 -6.41
CA THR A 386 -7.30 -4.62 -5.15
C THR A 386 -6.64 -5.29 -3.95
N ALA A 387 -6.18 -6.53 -4.07
CA ALA A 387 -5.55 -7.28 -2.98
C ALA A 387 -4.14 -7.74 -3.35
N ASP A 388 -3.26 -7.81 -2.35
CA ASP A 388 -1.88 -8.30 -2.49
C ASP A 388 -1.78 -9.79 -2.84
N THR A 389 -2.90 -10.51 -2.77
CA THR A 389 -3.05 -11.92 -3.15
C THR A 389 -3.61 -12.08 -4.57
N ALA A 390 -3.85 -10.97 -5.29
CA ALA A 390 -4.48 -11.01 -6.60
C ALA A 390 -3.63 -11.77 -7.62
N LYS A 391 -4.32 -12.48 -8.51
CA LYS A 391 -3.75 -13.27 -9.60
C LYS A 391 -4.00 -12.54 -10.91
N VAL A 392 -2.93 -11.97 -11.46
CA VAL A 392 -2.97 -11.14 -12.65
C VAL A 392 -2.58 -11.95 -13.88
N THR A 393 -3.41 -11.88 -14.92
CA THR A 393 -3.08 -12.36 -16.27
C THR A 393 -2.92 -11.15 -17.19
N VAL A 394 -1.76 -11.00 -17.83
CA VAL A 394 -1.46 -9.90 -18.77
C VAL A 394 -1.58 -10.36 -20.23
N ASP A 395 -2.44 -9.70 -20.99
CA ASP A 395 -2.62 -9.99 -22.42
C ASP A 395 -1.95 -8.97 -23.35
N ALA A 396 -1.57 -7.80 -22.82
CA ALA A 396 -0.93 -6.71 -23.53
C ALA A 396 0.12 -6.02 -22.64
N ASP A 397 0.93 -5.14 -23.24
CA ASP A 397 1.93 -4.34 -22.54
C ASP A 397 1.30 -3.53 -21.40
N LEU A 398 1.94 -3.56 -20.24
CA LEU A 398 1.42 -3.02 -18.99
C LEU A 398 2.39 -1.98 -18.41
N ILE A 399 1.85 -0.84 -17.98
CA ILE A 399 2.56 0.22 -17.27
C ILE A 399 2.12 0.20 -15.80
N VAL A 400 3.05 -0.12 -14.90
CA VAL A 400 2.89 -0.01 -13.46
C VAL A 400 3.16 1.44 -13.05
N ASP A 401 2.10 2.19 -12.72
CA ASP A 401 2.13 3.63 -12.45
C ASP A 401 2.27 4.03 -10.96
N SER A 402 2.24 3.03 -10.10
CA SER A 402 2.42 3.12 -8.65
C SER A 402 2.90 1.76 -8.14
N ASN A 403 3.57 1.68 -6.98
CA ASN A 403 3.99 0.39 -6.42
C ASN A 403 2.80 -0.57 -6.29
N LYS A 404 3.00 -1.83 -6.70
CA LYS A 404 1.97 -2.88 -6.64
C LYS A 404 2.50 -4.15 -6.01
N THR A 405 1.64 -4.83 -5.29
CA THR A 405 1.87 -6.17 -4.76
C THR A 405 0.80 -7.10 -5.32
N VAL A 406 1.20 -8.29 -5.79
CA VAL A 406 0.30 -9.32 -6.29
C VAL A 406 0.74 -10.72 -5.86
N GLY A 407 -0.19 -11.66 -5.80
CA GLY A 407 0.12 -13.07 -5.51
C GLY A 407 0.69 -13.80 -6.73
N GLN A 408 0.23 -13.45 -7.93
CA GLN A 408 0.70 -14.06 -9.17
C GLN A 408 0.66 -13.07 -10.32
N ILE A 409 1.62 -13.19 -11.24
CA ILE A 409 1.58 -12.59 -12.56
C ILE A 409 1.92 -13.62 -13.64
N LYS A 410 1.15 -13.62 -14.72
CA LYS A 410 1.36 -14.50 -15.87
C LYS A 410 0.84 -13.88 -17.16
N ASN A 411 1.26 -14.36 -18.32
CA ASN A 411 0.56 -14.09 -19.58
C ASN A 411 -0.42 -15.23 -19.91
N ASN A 412 -1.43 -14.96 -20.74
CA ASN A 412 -2.37 -15.97 -21.23
C ASN A 412 -1.78 -16.73 -22.43
N ASN A 413 -2.05 -18.03 -22.56
CA ASN A 413 -1.58 -18.78 -23.72
C ASN A 413 -2.27 -18.34 -25.03
N SER A 414 -3.59 -18.22 -25.02
CA SER A 414 -4.38 -18.04 -26.24
C SER A 414 -4.53 -16.58 -26.66
N THR A 415 -4.77 -15.68 -25.71
CA THR A 415 -5.18 -14.29 -25.99
C THR A 415 -4.07 -13.26 -25.89
N SER A 416 -3.00 -13.54 -25.14
CA SER A 416 -1.93 -12.55 -24.98
C SER A 416 -1.17 -12.27 -26.28
N ALA A 417 -0.58 -11.08 -26.37
CA ALA A 417 0.38 -10.73 -27.39
C ALA A 417 1.57 -11.72 -27.42
N ALA A 418 2.28 -11.78 -28.55
CA ALA A 418 3.45 -12.65 -28.68
C ALA A 418 4.58 -12.24 -27.71
N SER A 419 4.69 -10.95 -27.43
CA SER A 419 5.57 -10.39 -26.40
C SER A 419 4.71 -9.47 -25.55
N VAL A 420 4.87 -9.56 -24.24
CA VAL A 420 4.26 -8.65 -23.27
C VAL A 420 5.39 -8.02 -22.47
N THR A 421 5.50 -6.70 -22.54
CA THR A 421 6.44 -5.92 -21.74
C THR A 421 5.70 -5.24 -20.59
N ILE A 422 6.19 -5.44 -19.39
CA ILE A 422 5.76 -4.75 -18.18
C ILE A 422 6.80 -3.67 -17.90
N THR A 423 6.36 -2.41 -17.84
CA THR A 423 7.22 -1.24 -17.57
C THR A 423 6.72 -0.52 -16.33
N ALA A 424 7.50 0.44 -15.81
CA ALA A 424 7.07 1.30 -14.73
C ALA A 424 7.16 2.78 -15.09
N THR A 425 6.28 3.59 -14.50
CA THR A 425 6.49 5.04 -14.36
C THR A 425 6.82 5.37 -12.91
N ASN A 426 7.47 6.51 -12.67
CA ASN A 426 7.81 7.00 -11.33
C ASN A 426 8.69 6.06 -10.50
N ASN A 427 9.50 5.20 -11.13
CA ASN A 427 10.31 4.16 -10.47
C ASN A 427 9.47 3.19 -9.63
N SER A 428 8.23 2.92 -10.04
CA SER A 428 7.34 1.99 -9.35
C SER A 428 7.92 0.57 -9.32
N VAL A 429 7.70 -0.12 -8.21
CA VAL A 429 8.14 -1.50 -7.96
C VAL A 429 6.96 -2.46 -8.05
N LEU A 430 7.17 -3.61 -8.67
CA LEU A 430 6.23 -4.73 -8.65
C LEU A 430 6.71 -5.82 -7.69
N THR A 431 5.98 -6.00 -6.59
CA THR A 431 6.21 -7.07 -5.61
C THR A 431 5.32 -8.27 -5.93
N ILE A 432 5.89 -9.47 -5.93
CA ILE A 432 5.20 -10.72 -6.25
C ILE A 432 5.39 -11.70 -5.09
N THR A 433 4.28 -12.17 -4.50
CA THR A 433 4.30 -12.87 -3.21
C THR A 433 4.04 -14.36 -3.27
N GLY A 434 3.53 -14.89 -4.39
CA GLY A 434 3.12 -16.29 -4.45
C GLY A 434 1.91 -16.65 -3.59
N SER A 435 1.27 -15.70 -2.89
CA SER A 435 0.12 -16.00 -2.03
C SER A 435 -0.99 -16.77 -2.78
N GLY A 436 -1.32 -17.95 -2.26
CA GLY A 436 -2.37 -18.81 -2.82
C GLY A 436 -2.04 -19.47 -4.16
N VAL A 437 -0.76 -19.51 -4.57
CA VAL A 437 -0.25 -20.25 -5.74
C VAL A 437 1.13 -20.85 -5.45
N THR A 438 1.58 -21.83 -6.24
CA THR A 438 2.97 -22.34 -6.16
C THR A 438 3.88 -21.85 -7.28
N GLN A 439 3.31 -21.01 -8.15
CA GLN A 439 3.92 -20.55 -9.39
C GLN A 439 3.61 -19.07 -9.59
N PRO A 440 4.27 -18.18 -8.84
CA PRO A 440 4.01 -16.74 -8.81
C PRO A 440 4.25 -16.05 -10.16
N ILE A 441 5.21 -16.54 -10.94
CA ILE A 441 5.58 -15.97 -12.24
C ILE A 441 5.46 -17.07 -13.29
N GLN A 442 4.65 -16.85 -14.33
CA GLN A 442 4.49 -17.83 -15.40
C GLN A 442 4.46 -17.20 -16.79
N ASN A 443 5.20 -17.77 -17.72
CA ASN A 443 4.94 -17.58 -19.14
C ASN A 443 4.16 -18.79 -19.66
N ASN A 444 2.91 -18.59 -20.06
CA ASN A 444 2.04 -19.59 -20.68
C ASN A 444 1.94 -19.44 -22.21
N LYS A 445 2.42 -18.33 -22.79
CA LYS A 445 2.34 -18.07 -24.23
C LYS A 445 3.24 -19.02 -25.03
N SER A 446 2.69 -19.77 -25.97
CA SER A 446 3.50 -20.59 -26.88
C SER A 446 4.43 -19.72 -27.74
N GLY A 447 5.75 -19.86 -27.55
CA GLY A 447 6.76 -19.16 -28.35
C GLY A 447 6.88 -17.66 -28.06
N GLY A 448 6.33 -17.18 -26.95
CA GLY A 448 6.26 -15.75 -26.63
C GLY A 448 7.11 -15.32 -25.44
N SER A 449 7.24 -14.01 -25.23
CA SER A 449 8.03 -13.41 -24.14
C SER A 449 7.15 -12.75 -23.07
N LEU A 450 7.65 -12.78 -21.83
CA LEU A 450 7.14 -11.98 -20.71
C LEU A 450 8.32 -11.20 -20.14
N ASP A 451 8.38 -9.91 -20.45
CA ASP A 451 9.53 -9.06 -20.22
C ASP A 451 9.24 -8.05 -19.11
N PHE A 452 10.04 -8.09 -18.04
CA PHE A 452 9.98 -7.20 -16.90
C PHE A 452 11.03 -6.08 -17.06
N ASP A 453 10.61 -4.96 -17.61
CA ASP A 453 11.37 -3.71 -17.72
C ASP A 453 11.00 -2.73 -16.59
N LEU A 454 10.98 -3.26 -15.37
CA LEU A 454 10.76 -2.54 -14.12
C LEU A 454 11.40 -3.30 -12.95
N PRO A 455 11.69 -2.63 -11.82
CA PRO A 455 12.12 -3.31 -10.62
C PRO A 455 11.08 -4.33 -10.13
N VAL A 456 11.50 -5.59 -9.98
CA VAL A 456 10.70 -6.68 -9.43
C VAL A 456 11.27 -7.11 -8.09
N VAL A 457 10.39 -7.29 -7.10
CA VAL A 457 10.72 -7.90 -5.82
C VAL A 457 9.93 -9.20 -5.70
N PHE A 458 10.63 -10.30 -5.44
CA PHE A 458 10.01 -11.57 -5.07
C PHE A 458 10.15 -11.76 -3.55
N ASP A 459 9.01 -11.79 -2.85
CA ASP A 459 8.88 -11.76 -1.39
C ASP A 459 7.72 -12.66 -0.98
N SER A 460 8.00 -13.94 -0.75
CA SER A 460 6.95 -14.94 -0.65
C SER A 460 6.18 -14.83 0.67
N SER A 461 4.85 -14.93 0.61
CA SER A 461 4.00 -14.64 1.79
C SER A 461 4.25 -15.56 2.99
N ASP A 462 4.81 -16.76 2.76
CA ASP A 462 5.11 -17.76 3.78
C ASP A 462 6.63 -17.99 3.98
N ASN A 463 7.49 -17.11 3.43
CA ASN A 463 8.94 -17.36 3.27
C ASN A 463 9.23 -18.72 2.60
N ALA A 464 8.31 -19.16 1.75
CA ALA A 464 8.35 -20.43 1.04
C ALA A 464 9.22 -20.32 -0.22
N THR A 465 9.72 -21.46 -0.68
CA THR A 465 10.34 -21.59 -2.01
C THR A 465 9.27 -21.75 -3.07
N GLU A 466 9.21 -20.83 -4.03
CA GLU A 466 8.22 -20.84 -5.10
C GLU A 466 8.84 -21.10 -6.48
N THR A 467 8.00 -21.33 -7.49
CA THR A 467 8.47 -21.67 -8.85
C THR A 467 8.11 -20.61 -9.91
N LEU A 468 9.11 -19.97 -10.51
CA LEU A 468 8.97 -19.32 -11.81
C LEU A 468 8.89 -20.39 -12.92
N ARG A 469 7.85 -20.32 -13.75
CA ARG A 469 7.49 -21.42 -14.67
C ARG A 469 7.39 -21.01 -16.14
N PHE A 470 8.10 -21.74 -17.00
CA PHE A 470 7.91 -21.73 -18.46
C PHE A 470 6.98 -22.86 -18.88
N ASN A 471 5.72 -22.55 -19.16
CA ASN A 471 4.64 -23.53 -19.12
C ASN A 471 4.15 -24.05 -20.49
N SER A 472 4.57 -23.48 -21.63
CA SER A 472 4.05 -23.92 -22.94
C SER A 472 4.87 -25.04 -23.60
N GLY A 473 6.18 -25.10 -23.35
CA GLY A 473 7.09 -26.01 -24.03
C GLY A 473 7.44 -25.62 -25.48
N ALA A 474 7.03 -24.44 -25.95
CA ALA A 474 7.61 -23.81 -27.13
C ALA A 474 8.69 -22.81 -26.72
N ASP A 475 9.37 -22.17 -27.68
CA ASP A 475 10.49 -21.23 -27.47
C ASP A 475 10.05 -19.96 -26.69
N GLN A 476 9.93 -20.08 -25.37
CA GLN A 476 9.45 -19.02 -24.47
C GLN A 476 10.60 -18.22 -23.86
N SER A 477 10.36 -16.98 -23.49
CA SER A 477 11.30 -16.24 -22.64
C SER A 477 10.63 -15.52 -21.48
N ILE A 478 11.39 -15.38 -20.39
CA ILE A 478 11.08 -14.48 -19.29
C ILE A 478 12.33 -13.66 -19.08
N THR A 479 12.22 -12.34 -19.23
CA THR A 479 13.35 -11.42 -19.18
C THR A 479 13.19 -10.47 -18.02
N PHE A 480 14.25 -10.28 -17.23
CA PHE A 480 14.35 -9.20 -16.26
C PHE A 480 15.38 -8.19 -16.77
N SER A 481 14.88 -7.16 -17.47
CA SER A 481 15.71 -6.08 -18.05
C SER A 481 16.15 -5.07 -17.00
N SER A 482 15.35 -4.89 -15.96
CA SER A 482 15.67 -4.08 -14.78
C SER A 482 16.16 -4.97 -13.62
N SER A 483 15.88 -4.63 -12.36
CA SER A 483 16.32 -5.45 -11.21
C SER A 483 15.33 -6.56 -10.84
N LEU A 484 15.87 -7.73 -10.47
CA LEU A 484 15.15 -8.77 -9.73
C LEU A 484 15.74 -8.87 -8.31
N THR A 485 14.93 -8.61 -7.29
CA THR A 485 15.30 -8.77 -5.88
C THR A 485 14.67 -10.03 -5.30
N LEU A 486 15.48 -10.91 -4.72
CA LEU A 486 15.02 -12.13 -4.07
C LEU A 486 15.11 -11.99 -2.54
N ASN A 487 13.97 -11.73 -1.90
CA ASN A 487 13.84 -11.81 -0.44
C ASN A 487 13.64 -13.27 0.00
N ASP A 488 13.00 -14.08 -0.85
CA ASP A 488 12.77 -15.51 -0.64
C ASP A 488 13.27 -16.37 -1.80
N PRO A 489 13.52 -17.69 -1.57
CA PRO A 489 14.08 -18.54 -2.60
C PRO A 489 13.14 -18.72 -3.79
N LEU A 490 13.67 -18.55 -5.00
CA LEU A 490 12.92 -18.71 -6.24
C LEU A 490 13.52 -19.83 -7.08
N THR A 491 12.72 -20.87 -7.32
CA THR A 491 13.06 -21.95 -8.24
C THR A 491 12.60 -21.62 -9.66
N VAL A 492 13.44 -21.89 -10.66
CA VAL A 492 13.11 -21.74 -12.07
C VAL A 492 12.93 -23.13 -12.68
N SER A 493 11.91 -23.33 -13.51
CA SER A 493 11.75 -24.60 -14.24
C SER A 493 10.97 -24.49 -15.55
N GLY A 494 11.34 -25.36 -16.50
CA GLY A 494 10.72 -25.48 -17.82
C GLY A 494 9.97 -26.78 -18.08
N VAL A 495 9.04 -26.78 -19.04
CA VAL A 495 8.42 -28.03 -19.55
C VAL A 495 9.47 -28.85 -20.32
N ASN A 496 10.37 -28.17 -21.03
CA ASN A 496 11.53 -28.68 -21.76
C ASN A 496 12.62 -27.59 -21.75
N LYS A 497 13.69 -27.76 -22.54
CA LYS A 497 14.81 -26.80 -22.65
C LYS A 497 14.63 -25.73 -23.73
N ASN A 498 13.44 -25.63 -24.33
CA ASN A 498 13.13 -24.66 -25.37
C ASN A 498 12.60 -23.37 -24.74
N HIS A 499 13.38 -22.74 -23.88
CA HIS A 499 13.03 -21.45 -23.30
C HIS A 499 14.29 -20.77 -22.81
N ASP A 500 14.19 -19.49 -22.49
CA ASP A 500 15.28 -18.72 -21.94
C ASP A 500 14.80 -17.88 -20.74
N LEU A 501 15.46 -18.04 -19.59
CA LEU A 501 15.44 -17.06 -18.52
C LEU A 501 16.57 -16.06 -18.80
N ASN A 502 16.22 -14.81 -19.07
CA ASN A 502 17.18 -13.75 -19.31
C ASN A 502 17.25 -12.82 -18.10
N LEU A 503 18.44 -12.65 -17.55
CA LEU A 503 18.74 -11.69 -16.49
C LEU A 503 19.66 -10.63 -17.09
N ASP A 504 19.09 -9.52 -17.52
CA ASP A 504 19.83 -8.46 -18.22
C ASP A 504 20.13 -7.25 -17.32
N GLY A 505 19.39 -7.10 -16.21
CA GLY A 505 19.70 -6.11 -15.18
C GLY A 505 20.31 -6.70 -13.90
N SER A 506 20.01 -6.10 -12.75
CA SER A 506 20.66 -6.46 -11.48
C SER A 506 19.94 -7.59 -10.75
N LEU A 507 20.67 -8.61 -10.28
CA LEU A 507 20.14 -9.56 -9.29
C LEU A 507 20.51 -9.09 -7.89
N LEU A 508 19.52 -9.00 -7.00
CA LEU A 508 19.64 -8.43 -5.65
C LEU A 508 19.02 -9.39 -4.61
N GLY A 509 19.21 -9.06 -3.33
CA GLY A 509 18.65 -9.82 -2.21
C GLY A 509 19.58 -10.92 -1.68
N SER A 510 19.14 -11.59 -0.63
CA SER A 510 19.90 -12.60 0.11
C SER A 510 19.39 -14.03 -0.08
N ALA A 511 18.22 -14.21 -0.68
CA ALA A 511 17.67 -15.54 -0.91
C ALA A 511 18.18 -16.17 -2.20
N ASN A 512 18.04 -17.48 -2.30
CA ASN A 512 18.65 -18.28 -3.36
C ASN A 512 17.83 -18.24 -4.66
N LEU A 513 18.53 -18.02 -5.77
CA LEU A 513 18.06 -18.36 -7.11
C LEU A 513 18.40 -19.83 -7.39
N ILE A 514 17.39 -20.65 -7.58
CA ILE A 514 17.52 -22.10 -7.79
C ILE A 514 17.13 -22.43 -9.23
N LEU A 515 18.11 -22.82 -10.04
CA LEU A 515 17.88 -23.29 -11.40
C LEU A 515 17.51 -24.78 -11.35
N GLY A 516 16.20 -25.06 -11.39
CA GLY A 516 15.63 -26.40 -11.36
C GLY A 516 15.74 -27.12 -12.71
N VAL A 517 15.01 -28.22 -12.85
CA VAL A 517 15.04 -29.06 -14.07
C VAL A 517 14.76 -28.24 -15.33
N LYS A 518 15.52 -28.53 -16.40
CA LYS A 518 15.38 -27.95 -17.75
C LYS A 518 15.73 -26.47 -17.89
N THR A 519 16.16 -25.80 -16.83
CA THR A 519 16.38 -24.36 -16.85
C THR A 519 17.51 -23.97 -17.80
N GLN A 520 17.23 -22.98 -18.65
CA GLN A 520 18.20 -22.33 -19.52
C GLN A 520 18.31 -20.86 -19.10
N ALA A 521 19.37 -20.52 -18.37
CA ALA A 521 19.59 -19.18 -17.85
C ALA A 521 20.68 -18.46 -18.63
N SER A 522 20.39 -17.26 -19.10
CA SER A 522 21.30 -16.34 -19.75
C SER A 522 21.44 -15.08 -18.89
N PHE A 523 22.69 -14.72 -18.55
CA PHE A 523 23.02 -13.49 -17.87
C PHE A 523 23.57 -12.52 -18.92
N GLY A 524 22.85 -11.46 -19.23
CA GLY A 524 23.15 -10.55 -20.34
C GLY A 524 24.41 -9.71 -20.14
N ALA A 525 24.78 -8.96 -21.19
CA ALA A 525 25.96 -8.09 -21.17
C ALA A 525 25.90 -6.98 -20.10
N SER A 526 24.68 -6.54 -19.76
CA SER A 526 24.39 -5.51 -18.76
C SER A 526 24.11 -6.08 -17.36
N TYR A 527 24.11 -7.41 -17.20
CA TYR A 527 23.80 -8.02 -15.92
C TYR A 527 24.79 -7.59 -14.83
N ASN A 528 24.26 -7.40 -13.62
CA ASN A 528 25.07 -7.04 -12.46
C ASN A 528 24.73 -7.89 -11.23
N GLY A 529 25.62 -8.82 -10.88
CA GLY A 529 25.54 -9.67 -9.68
C GLY A 529 26.38 -9.17 -8.50
N SER A 530 26.93 -7.95 -8.53
CA SER A 530 27.84 -7.44 -7.49
C SER A 530 27.20 -7.32 -6.10
N SER A 531 25.89 -7.07 -6.05
CA SER A 531 25.13 -6.89 -4.80
C SER A 531 24.34 -8.14 -4.37
N TYR A 532 24.23 -9.18 -5.21
CA TYR A 532 23.50 -10.39 -4.88
C TYR A 532 24.19 -11.15 -3.73
N ALA A 533 23.49 -11.39 -2.63
CA ALA A 533 24.04 -12.06 -1.45
C ALA A 533 23.58 -13.52 -1.30
N GLY A 534 22.58 -13.94 -2.09
CA GLY A 534 22.13 -15.33 -2.12
C GLY A 534 23.08 -16.26 -2.85
N THR A 535 22.73 -17.55 -2.87
CA THR A 535 23.45 -18.60 -3.60
C THR A 535 22.80 -18.80 -4.97
N LEU A 536 23.61 -18.94 -6.03
CA LEU A 536 23.13 -19.43 -7.32
C LEU A 536 23.23 -20.96 -7.31
N THR A 537 22.10 -21.65 -7.27
CA THR A 537 22.08 -23.12 -7.15
C THR A 537 21.62 -23.78 -8.44
N THR A 538 22.36 -24.77 -8.95
CA THR A 538 21.86 -25.67 -9.99
C THR A 538 21.31 -26.95 -9.35
N ALA A 539 19.99 -27.14 -9.43
CA ALA A 539 19.24 -28.23 -8.80
C ALA A 539 18.47 -29.12 -9.80
N GLY A 540 18.52 -28.82 -11.10
CA GLY A 540 18.05 -29.71 -12.16
C GLY A 540 19.15 -30.70 -12.58
N GLY A 541 18.80 -31.94 -12.97
CA GLY A 541 19.84 -32.82 -13.49
C GLY A 541 19.48 -34.19 -14.07
N GLY A 542 20.56 -34.85 -14.48
CA GLY A 542 20.66 -36.10 -15.22
C GLY A 542 21.57 -35.92 -16.45
N GLY A 543 22.78 -36.46 -16.41
CA GLY A 543 23.72 -36.43 -17.54
C GLY A 543 23.06 -36.96 -18.82
N ASN A 544 23.12 -36.20 -19.91
CA ASN A 544 22.46 -36.51 -21.19
C ASN A 544 20.92 -36.70 -21.15
N THR A 545 20.24 -36.18 -20.13
CA THR A 545 18.76 -36.17 -20.07
C THR A 545 18.18 -34.81 -20.47
N ASN A 546 16.88 -34.78 -20.75
CA ASN A 546 16.13 -33.54 -20.94
C ASN A 546 15.95 -32.74 -19.62
N ASN A 547 16.69 -33.02 -18.53
CA ASN A 547 16.56 -32.32 -17.24
C ASN A 547 17.76 -31.40 -16.91
N GLN A 548 18.74 -31.32 -17.80
CA GLN A 548 19.94 -30.50 -17.65
C GLN A 548 19.64 -29.02 -17.40
N VAL A 549 20.54 -28.37 -16.67
CA VAL A 549 20.59 -26.92 -16.49
C VAL A 549 21.69 -26.35 -17.38
N THR A 550 21.40 -25.26 -18.08
CA THR A 550 22.41 -24.48 -18.80
C THR A 550 22.48 -23.08 -18.20
N ILE A 551 23.69 -22.62 -17.89
CA ILE A 551 23.99 -21.25 -17.49
C ILE A 551 24.94 -20.66 -18.53
N ILE A 552 24.58 -19.54 -19.12
CA ILE A 552 25.43 -18.78 -20.03
C ILE A 552 25.60 -17.38 -19.46
N SER A 553 26.83 -17.02 -19.09
CA SER A 553 27.18 -15.67 -18.69
C SER A 553 27.77 -14.91 -19.88
N ASN A 554 27.02 -13.93 -20.37
CA ASN A 554 27.42 -12.97 -21.39
C ASN A 554 27.80 -11.61 -20.79
N VAL A 555 27.99 -11.54 -19.47
CA VAL A 555 28.38 -10.33 -18.75
C VAL A 555 29.60 -9.71 -19.42
N SER A 556 29.57 -8.41 -19.66
CA SER A 556 30.69 -7.70 -20.27
C SER A 556 31.98 -7.84 -19.46
N ASP A 557 33.13 -7.74 -20.14
CA ASP A 557 34.46 -7.79 -19.51
C ASP A 557 34.54 -6.87 -18.27
N ASP A 558 35.20 -7.36 -17.23
CA ASP A 558 35.36 -6.75 -15.90
C ASP A 558 34.06 -6.51 -15.11
N GLY A 559 32.90 -6.89 -15.67
CA GLY A 559 31.62 -6.97 -14.97
C GLY A 559 31.62 -8.00 -13.84
N THR A 560 30.43 -8.30 -13.30
CA THR A 560 30.31 -9.28 -12.20
C THR A 560 29.15 -10.24 -12.47
N PHE A 561 29.48 -11.41 -13.00
CA PHE A 561 28.56 -12.55 -13.09
C PHE A 561 28.30 -13.12 -11.69
N LEU A 562 29.37 -13.43 -10.97
CA LEU A 562 29.33 -13.90 -9.59
C LEU A 562 30.39 -13.15 -8.79
N LYS A 563 29.99 -12.48 -7.73
CA LYS A 563 30.90 -11.66 -6.90
C LYS A 563 31.86 -12.51 -6.07
N SER A 564 32.93 -11.88 -5.59
CA SER A 564 33.83 -12.49 -4.61
C SER A 564 33.07 -12.90 -3.34
N GLY A 565 33.32 -14.12 -2.86
CA GLY A 565 32.57 -14.73 -1.76
C GLY A 565 31.15 -15.21 -2.11
N GLY A 566 30.63 -14.88 -3.30
CA GLY A 566 29.40 -15.47 -3.83
C GLY A 566 29.59 -16.95 -4.16
N LEU A 567 28.50 -17.72 -4.19
CA LEU A 567 28.55 -19.17 -4.38
C LEU A 567 27.72 -19.63 -5.59
N LEU A 568 28.35 -20.37 -6.50
CA LEU A 568 27.70 -21.24 -7.46
C LEU A 568 27.68 -22.67 -6.89
N ASN A 569 26.49 -23.16 -6.53
CA ASN A 569 26.32 -24.45 -5.88
C ASN A 569 25.70 -25.48 -6.83
N VAL A 570 26.42 -26.56 -7.12
CA VAL A 570 25.96 -27.65 -7.99
C VAL A 570 25.49 -28.83 -7.16
N THR A 571 24.18 -29.10 -7.23
CA THR A 571 23.50 -30.13 -6.42
C THR A 571 22.89 -31.27 -7.22
N LYS A 572 23.13 -31.30 -8.54
CA LYS A 572 22.73 -32.39 -9.45
C LYS A 572 23.67 -32.46 -10.67
N ASP A 573 23.71 -33.62 -11.33
CA ASP A 573 24.49 -33.83 -12.56
C ASP A 573 23.97 -33.08 -13.78
N GLY A 574 24.87 -32.77 -14.71
CA GLY A 574 24.51 -32.28 -16.05
C GLY A 574 24.30 -30.77 -16.13
N ALA A 575 24.74 -30.02 -15.12
CA ALA A 575 24.87 -28.57 -15.22
C ALA A 575 25.98 -28.21 -16.22
N LYS A 576 25.66 -27.34 -17.17
CA LYS A 576 26.60 -26.77 -18.14
C LYS A 576 26.70 -25.27 -17.89
N ILE A 577 27.88 -24.79 -17.54
CA ILE A 577 28.14 -23.39 -17.23
C ILE A 577 29.14 -22.85 -18.25
N THR A 578 28.83 -21.73 -18.88
CA THR A 578 29.73 -21.04 -19.82
C THR A 578 29.92 -19.60 -19.39
N VAL A 579 31.17 -19.14 -19.36
CA VAL A 579 31.53 -17.75 -19.03
C VAL A 579 32.23 -17.10 -20.22
N ASN A 580 31.58 -16.09 -20.80
CA ASN A 580 32.04 -15.43 -22.02
C ASN A 580 32.82 -14.12 -21.76
N GLY A 581 32.57 -13.44 -20.64
CA GLY A 581 33.25 -12.18 -20.31
C GLY A 581 34.52 -12.38 -19.48
N ALA A 582 35.57 -11.62 -19.79
CA ALA A 582 36.81 -11.61 -19.03
C ALA A 582 36.61 -11.09 -17.59
N ASN A 583 37.23 -11.73 -16.61
CA ASN A 583 37.21 -11.33 -15.19
C ASN A 583 35.81 -11.16 -14.58
N THR A 584 34.80 -11.91 -15.05
CA THR A 584 33.42 -11.79 -14.57
C THR A 584 33.05 -12.81 -13.50
N LEU A 585 33.72 -13.97 -13.47
CA LEU A 585 33.54 -15.03 -12.48
C LEU A 585 34.53 -14.82 -11.32
N LYS A 586 34.05 -14.25 -10.21
CA LYS A 586 34.87 -13.92 -9.03
C LYS A 586 34.54 -14.76 -7.79
N GLY A 587 33.48 -15.55 -7.85
CA GLY A 587 32.95 -16.31 -6.72
C GLY A 587 33.45 -17.74 -6.63
N ASN A 588 33.00 -18.43 -5.59
CA ASN A 588 33.31 -19.81 -5.27
C ASN A 588 32.41 -20.79 -6.04
N ILE A 589 32.90 -22.00 -6.24
CA ILE A 589 32.19 -23.09 -6.90
C ILE A 589 32.14 -24.28 -5.94
N ALA A 590 30.94 -24.75 -5.63
CA ALA A 590 30.74 -26.00 -4.90
C ALA A 590 30.14 -27.05 -5.83
N VAL A 591 30.78 -28.20 -5.91
CA VAL A 591 30.34 -29.36 -6.66
C VAL A 591 30.15 -30.48 -5.65
N GLY A 592 28.93 -30.98 -5.46
CA GLY A 592 28.71 -32.13 -4.59
C GLY A 592 29.32 -33.42 -5.17
N ASP A 593 28.52 -34.48 -5.23
CA ASP A 593 28.90 -35.75 -5.86
C ASP A 593 28.63 -35.76 -7.39
N TYR A 594 28.64 -34.58 -8.01
CA TYR A 594 28.07 -34.37 -9.34
C TYR A 594 29.12 -33.97 -10.37
N ASN A 595 28.75 -34.09 -11.65
CA ASN A 595 29.66 -33.91 -12.77
C ASN A 595 29.26 -32.72 -13.67
N PRO A 596 29.47 -31.47 -13.24
CA PRO A 596 29.23 -30.29 -14.07
C PRO A 596 30.35 -30.04 -15.08
N THR A 597 30.02 -29.28 -16.12
CA THR A 597 31.00 -28.71 -17.04
C THR A 597 31.05 -27.19 -16.85
N LEU A 598 32.26 -26.66 -16.69
CA LEU A 598 32.56 -25.22 -16.70
C LEU A 598 33.41 -24.92 -17.94
N THR A 599 32.88 -24.08 -18.82
CA THR A 599 33.58 -23.58 -20.01
C THR A 599 33.95 -22.12 -19.80
N ILE A 600 35.23 -21.81 -19.94
CA ILE A 600 35.77 -20.45 -19.83
C ILE A 600 36.27 -20.01 -21.20
N ASN A 601 35.64 -18.97 -21.76
CA ASN A 601 36.00 -18.47 -23.09
C ASN A 601 36.90 -17.24 -23.06
N LYS A 602 37.11 -16.64 -21.88
CA LYS A 602 37.97 -15.47 -21.68
C LYS A 602 38.67 -15.54 -20.33
N ASN A 603 39.84 -14.90 -20.25
CA ASN A 603 40.69 -14.87 -19.07
C ASN A 603 39.93 -14.51 -17.79
N GLN A 604 40.24 -15.20 -16.69
CA GLN A 604 39.69 -14.92 -15.36
C GLN A 604 40.85 -14.77 -14.38
N SER A 605 41.02 -13.59 -13.79
CA SER A 605 42.15 -13.32 -12.90
C SER A 605 41.88 -13.57 -11.41
N ALA A 606 40.64 -13.88 -11.02
CA ALA A 606 40.24 -13.89 -9.61
C ALA A 606 39.04 -14.82 -9.33
N VAL A 607 39.04 -16.03 -9.89
CA VAL A 607 38.03 -17.04 -9.56
C VAL A 607 38.17 -17.43 -8.09
N GLY A 608 37.07 -17.68 -7.40
CA GLY A 608 37.08 -18.08 -5.98
C GLY A 608 37.60 -19.50 -5.76
N THR A 609 37.24 -20.08 -4.62
CA THR A 609 37.63 -21.45 -4.29
C THR A 609 36.70 -22.49 -4.91
N ILE A 610 37.19 -23.73 -5.01
CA ILE A 610 36.43 -24.91 -5.41
C ILE A 610 36.27 -25.82 -4.18
N THR A 611 35.05 -26.31 -3.95
CA THR A 611 34.78 -27.38 -2.99
C THR A 611 34.14 -28.56 -3.73
N MET A 612 34.59 -29.79 -3.47
CA MET A 612 34.13 -30.99 -4.16
C MET A 612 33.74 -32.11 -3.18
N GLY A 613 32.69 -32.86 -3.52
CA GLY A 613 32.38 -34.17 -2.92
C GLY A 613 33.16 -35.28 -3.61
N SER A 614 32.46 -36.27 -4.18
CA SER A 614 33.04 -37.36 -5.00
C SER A 614 32.92 -37.14 -6.51
N GLY A 615 32.32 -36.02 -6.94
CA GLY A 615 32.06 -35.71 -8.34
C GLY A 615 33.27 -35.19 -9.13
N THR A 616 33.08 -35.01 -10.44
CA THR A 616 34.10 -34.48 -11.35
C THR A 616 33.73 -33.10 -11.90
N LEU A 617 34.51 -32.07 -11.60
CA LEU A 617 34.41 -30.78 -12.28
C LEU A 617 35.20 -30.84 -13.60
N SER A 618 34.50 -30.77 -14.74
CA SER A 618 35.16 -30.65 -16.05
C SER A 618 35.35 -29.17 -16.41
N LEU A 619 36.58 -28.70 -16.36
CA LEU A 619 36.98 -27.35 -16.79
C LEU A 619 37.50 -27.40 -18.23
N SER A 620 36.92 -26.59 -19.11
CA SER A 620 37.33 -26.46 -20.51
C SER A 620 37.64 -25.01 -20.84
N LEU A 621 38.81 -24.78 -21.43
CA LEU A 621 39.25 -23.45 -21.84
C LEU A 621 39.08 -23.30 -23.37
N ASP A 622 38.72 -22.10 -23.80
CA ASP A 622 38.85 -21.70 -25.20
C ASP A 622 40.33 -21.48 -25.54
N GLY A 623 40.71 -21.69 -26.81
CA GLY A 623 42.11 -21.63 -27.25
C GLY A 623 42.77 -20.26 -27.13
N ASP A 624 41.99 -19.18 -26.98
CA ASP A 624 42.50 -17.82 -26.74
C ASP A 624 42.71 -17.51 -25.24
N VAL A 625 42.32 -18.41 -24.33
CA VAL A 625 42.49 -18.21 -22.89
C VAL A 625 43.94 -18.45 -22.51
N THR A 626 44.56 -17.46 -21.88
CA THR A 626 45.95 -17.52 -21.42
C THR A 626 46.06 -17.58 -19.89
N SER A 627 44.95 -17.33 -19.17
CA SER A 627 44.96 -17.34 -17.71
C SER A 627 43.58 -17.55 -17.09
N VAL A 628 43.48 -18.56 -16.21
CA VAL A 628 42.40 -18.77 -15.24
C VAL A 628 43.03 -18.94 -13.86
N ALA A 629 42.95 -17.91 -13.02
CA ALA A 629 43.52 -17.89 -11.69
C ALA A 629 42.43 -18.09 -10.62
N PHE A 630 42.52 -19.19 -9.89
CA PHE A 630 41.72 -19.49 -8.72
C PHE A 630 42.42 -18.97 -7.46
N ALA A 631 41.63 -18.66 -6.43
CA ALA A 631 42.13 -18.41 -5.09
C ALA A 631 42.90 -19.62 -4.52
N ASP A 632 43.62 -19.41 -3.42
CA ASP A 632 44.24 -20.49 -2.65
C ASP A 632 43.16 -21.49 -2.20
N ASN A 633 43.33 -22.76 -2.60
CA ASN A 633 42.41 -23.85 -2.35
C ASN A 633 42.95 -24.86 -1.33
N SER A 634 44.12 -24.62 -0.73
CA SER A 634 44.73 -25.56 0.23
C SER A 634 43.85 -25.87 1.45
N SER A 635 42.93 -24.97 1.81
CA SER A 635 41.94 -25.16 2.87
C SER A 635 40.57 -25.68 2.40
N SER A 636 40.34 -25.78 1.09
CA SER A 636 39.06 -26.23 0.52
C SER A 636 38.94 -27.75 0.58
N ASP A 637 37.77 -28.26 0.92
CA ASP A 637 37.51 -29.70 0.90
C ASP A 637 37.22 -30.17 -0.53
N TRP A 638 38.04 -31.09 -1.04
CA TRP A 638 37.88 -31.70 -2.37
C TRP A 638 37.39 -33.15 -2.30
N GLY A 639 37.11 -33.67 -1.09
CA GLY A 639 36.63 -35.02 -0.88
C GLY A 639 37.45 -36.06 -1.65
N THR A 640 36.76 -36.86 -2.46
CA THR A 640 37.38 -37.80 -3.42
C THR A 640 37.14 -37.37 -4.87
N GLY A 641 36.76 -36.10 -5.08
CA GLY A 641 36.41 -35.57 -6.38
C GLY A 641 37.61 -35.44 -7.31
N SER A 642 37.35 -35.01 -8.54
CA SER A 642 38.39 -34.79 -9.54
C SER A 642 38.15 -33.50 -10.32
N LEU A 643 39.24 -32.81 -10.66
CA LEU A 643 39.22 -31.67 -11.57
C LEU A 643 39.87 -32.08 -12.90
N VAL A 644 39.09 -32.08 -13.96
CA VAL A 644 39.56 -32.44 -15.30
C VAL A 644 39.67 -31.18 -16.13
N ILE A 645 40.89 -30.79 -16.48
CA ILE A 645 41.21 -29.60 -17.28
C ILE A 645 41.47 -30.03 -18.72
N THR A 646 40.71 -29.46 -19.64
CA THR A 646 40.80 -29.74 -21.08
C THR A 646 41.03 -28.46 -21.87
N ASN A 647 41.72 -28.59 -23.01
CA ASN A 647 42.07 -27.49 -23.92
C ASN A 647 42.87 -26.35 -23.26
N ALA A 648 43.52 -26.62 -22.13
CA ALA A 648 44.46 -25.70 -21.50
C ALA A 648 45.89 -26.09 -21.88
N ALA A 649 46.73 -25.11 -22.18
CA ALA A 649 48.18 -25.28 -22.23
C ALA A 649 48.78 -25.24 -20.81
N ASP A 650 50.05 -25.63 -20.72
CA ASP A 650 50.80 -25.56 -19.47
C ASP A 650 50.83 -24.12 -18.93
N ASN A 651 50.59 -23.99 -17.62
CA ASN A 651 50.63 -22.77 -16.84
C ASN A 651 49.47 -21.77 -17.05
N GLU A 652 48.42 -22.13 -17.80
CA GLU A 652 47.24 -21.27 -18.00
C GLU A 652 46.29 -21.30 -16.79
N VAL A 653 46.19 -22.41 -16.09
CA VAL A 653 45.39 -22.53 -14.85
C VAL A 653 46.30 -22.39 -13.64
N SER A 654 45.87 -21.61 -12.64
CA SER A 654 46.63 -21.44 -11.39
C SER A 654 45.75 -21.44 -10.15
N PHE A 655 46.34 -21.81 -9.02
CA PHE A 655 45.73 -21.82 -7.70
C PHE A 655 46.63 -21.07 -6.71
N GLY A 656 46.11 -20.00 -6.13
CA GLY A 656 46.91 -19.12 -5.27
C GLY A 656 48.05 -18.43 -6.03
N THR A 657 49.07 -18.00 -5.29
CA THR A 657 50.24 -17.30 -5.86
C THR A 657 51.54 -18.10 -5.74
N ASP A 658 51.47 -19.32 -5.19
CA ASP A 658 52.61 -20.21 -5.02
C ASP A 658 52.18 -21.68 -4.99
N ALA A 659 53.15 -22.59 -4.88
CA ALA A 659 52.93 -24.04 -4.91
C ALA A 659 52.04 -24.57 -3.76
N ASN A 660 51.85 -23.79 -2.68
CA ASN A 660 50.97 -24.17 -1.57
C ASN A 660 49.51 -23.74 -1.79
N GLY A 661 49.17 -23.16 -2.95
CA GLY A 661 47.78 -22.89 -3.30
C GLY A 661 46.92 -24.16 -3.41
N LEU A 662 47.55 -25.34 -3.42
CA LEU A 662 46.94 -26.67 -3.30
C LEU A 662 47.78 -27.56 -2.37
N THR A 663 47.13 -28.55 -1.76
CA THR A 663 47.82 -29.66 -1.10
C THR A 663 48.26 -30.73 -2.11
N ALA A 664 49.18 -31.61 -1.72
CA ALA A 664 49.64 -32.70 -2.58
C ALA A 664 48.50 -33.64 -3.00
N ASP A 665 47.56 -33.91 -2.11
CA ASP A 665 46.38 -34.75 -2.39
C ASP A 665 45.46 -34.07 -3.42
N GLN A 666 45.25 -32.76 -3.29
CA GLN A 666 44.46 -31.99 -4.27
C GLN A 666 45.11 -31.95 -5.65
N VAL A 667 46.44 -31.80 -5.74
CA VAL A 667 47.16 -31.87 -7.02
C VAL A 667 46.96 -33.24 -7.68
N ALA A 668 46.96 -34.33 -6.91
CA ALA A 668 46.71 -35.68 -7.42
C ALA A 668 45.28 -35.90 -7.94
N GLN A 669 44.32 -35.04 -7.58
CA GLN A 669 42.94 -35.05 -8.09
C GLN A 669 42.79 -34.29 -9.42
N ILE A 670 43.86 -33.68 -9.93
CA ILE A 670 43.84 -32.88 -11.17
C ILE A 670 44.41 -33.68 -12.34
N THR A 671 43.69 -33.63 -13.46
CA THR A 671 44.25 -33.99 -14.77
C THR A 671 44.23 -32.79 -15.70
N ILE A 672 45.27 -32.63 -16.51
CA ILE A 672 45.37 -31.60 -17.55
C ILE A 672 45.73 -32.27 -18.87
N ALA A 673 44.91 -32.02 -19.90
CA ALA A 673 45.03 -32.68 -21.21
C ALA A 673 45.06 -34.23 -21.13
N GLY A 674 44.45 -34.81 -20.08
CA GLY A 674 44.43 -36.26 -19.83
C GLY A 674 45.62 -36.80 -19.05
N GLU A 675 46.62 -35.98 -18.74
CA GLU A 675 47.80 -36.34 -17.96
C GLU A 675 47.66 -35.88 -16.50
N ALA A 676 48.40 -36.51 -15.57
CA ALA A 676 48.48 -36.04 -14.19
C ALA A 676 49.12 -34.65 -14.13
N ALA A 677 48.66 -33.83 -13.19
CA ALA A 677 49.13 -32.45 -13.04
C ALA A 677 50.29 -32.31 -12.04
N VAL A 678 51.06 -31.23 -12.21
CA VAL A 678 51.99 -30.68 -11.21
C VAL A 678 51.72 -29.19 -11.00
N ILE A 679 52.09 -28.67 -9.83
CA ILE A 679 52.01 -27.24 -9.50
C ILE A 679 53.40 -26.63 -9.37
N ASN A 680 53.62 -25.47 -9.99
CA ASN A 680 54.90 -24.76 -9.96
C ASN A 680 54.97 -23.71 -8.83
N THR A 681 56.12 -23.04 -8.67
CA THR A 681 56.34 -22.03 -7.60
C THR A 681 55.49 -20.77 -7.72
N SER A 682 54.81 -20.57 -8.84
CA SER A 682 53.87 -19.47 -9.09
C SER A 682 52.41 -19.92 -8.95
N GLY A 683 52.17 -21.16 -8.47
CA GLY A 683 50.83 -21.73 -8.31
C GLY A 683 50.20 -22.24 -9.62
N GLN A 684 50.95 -22.31 -10.71
CA GLN A 684 50.41 -22.68 -12.03
C GLN A 684 50.48 -24.20 -12.26
N ILE A 685 49.47 -24.72 -12.96
CA ILE A 685 49.30 -26.14 -13.30
C ILE A 685 49.91 -26.44 -14.67
N SER A 686 50.67 -27.52 -14.76
CA SER A 686 51.15 -28.08 -16.02
C SER A 686 51.02 -29.60 -16.01
N ALA A 687 51.09 -30.23 -17.19
CA ALA A 687 51.20 -31.68 -17.26
C ALA A 687 52.51 -32.14 -16.59
N ILE A 688 52.47 -33.28 -15.91
CA ILE A 688 53.68 -33.91 -15.39
C ILE A 688 54.57 -34.34 -16.56
N VAL A 689 55.83 -33.92 -16.56
CA VAL A 689 56.80 -34.32 -17.60
C VAL A 689 57.79 -35.30 -17.01
N ILE A 690 57.70 -36.57 -17.42
CA ILE A 690 58.58 -37.65 -16.99
C ILE A 690 59.61 -37.90 -18.09
N SER A 691 60.62 -37.04 -18.14
CA SER A 691 61.72 -37.11 -19.12
C SER A 691 62.87 -38.02 -18.67
N VAL A 692 62.89 -38.47 -17.42
CA VAL A 692 63.89 -39.42 -16.90
C VAL A 692 63.20 -40.38 -15.93
N SER A 693 63.32 -41.68 -16.14
CA SER A 693 62.79 -42.69 -15.22
C SER A 693 63.61 -43.97 -15.27
N THR A 694 63.61 -44.72 -14.16
CA THR A 694 64.26 -46.04 -14.08
C THR A 694 63.20 -47.11 -13.99
N PHE A 695 63.27 -48.09 -14.89
CA PHE A 695 62.44 -49.28 -14.85
C PHE A 695 63.05 -50.28 -13.86
N THR A 696 62.37 -50.50 -12.74
CA THR A 696 62.84 -51.36 -11.64
C THR A 696 62.08 -52.67 -11.53
N ASN A 697 60.96 -52.80 -12.26
CA ASN A 697 60.01 -53.90 -12.12
C ASN A 697 59.51 -54.11 -10.68
N ALA A 698 59.34 -53.05 -9.89
CA ALA A 698 58.84 -53.20 -8.53
C ALA A 698 57.41 -53.75 -8.47
N GLY A 699 56.61 -53.62 -9.55
CA GLY A 699 55.30 -54.25 -9.71
C GLY A 699 55.34 -55.73 -10.09
N GLY A 700 56.49 -56.25 -10.54
CA GLY A 700 56.73 -57.68 -10.76
C GLY A 700 56.18 -58.28 -12.06
N ASP A 701 55.55 -57.50 -12.93
CA ASP A 701 54.91 -57.96 -14.17
C ASP A 701 55.71 -57.63 -15.45
N ASN A 702 56.83 -56.91 -15.33
CA ASN A 702 57.69 -56.42 -16.39
C ASN A 702 57.02 -55.44 -17.38
N LEU A 703 55.76 -55.02 -17.21
CA LEU A 703 55.05 -54.22 -18.21
C LEU A 703 55.47 -52.75 -18.20
N TRP A 704 55.73 -52.17 -19.38
CA TRP A 704 55.98 -50.73 -19.55
C TRP A 704 54.78 -49.92 -19.05
N SER A 705 53.56 -50.35 -19.34
CA SER A 705 52.33 -49.64 -18.97
C SER A 705 52.02 -49.63 -17.47
N ASN A 706 52.70 -50.45 -16.65
CA ASN A 706 52.49 -50.46 -15.21
C ASN A 706 53.37 -49.41 -14.53
N ALA A 707 52.75 -48.34 -14.05
CA ALA A 707 53.43 -47.24 -13.36
C ALA A 707 54.24 -47.70 -12.13
N ALA A 708 53.84 -48.78 -11.46
CA ALA A 708 54.57 -49.32 -10.30
C ALA A 708 55.96 -49.86 -10.66
N ASN A 709 56.23 -50.13 -11.94
CA ASN A 709 57.55 -50.56 -12.39
C ASN A 709 58.54 -49.43 -12.59
N TRP A 710 58.12 -48.18 -12.41
CA TRP A 710 58.93 -47.01 -12.73
C TRP A 710 59.24 -46.16 -11.50
N SER A 711 60.50 -45.75 -11.37
CA SER A 711 60.95 -44.95 -10.22
C SER A 711 60.34 -43.56 -10.14
N ALA A 712 60.05 -42.94 -11.30
CA ALA A 712 59.50 -41.59 -11.41
C ALA A 712 58.19 -41.58 -12.20
N GLY A 713 57.54 -42.74 -12.34
CA GLY A 713 56.39 -42.95 -13.23
C GLY A 713 56.80 -43.27 -14.68
N ILE A 714 55.79 -43.53 -15.51
CA ILE A 714 55.98 -43.96 -16.90
C ILE A 714 56.51 -42.78 -17.72
N PRO A 715 57.63 -42.93 -18.45
CA PRO A 715 58.09 -41.91 -19.39
C PRO A 715 57.01 -41.52 -20.39
N ASN A 716 56.76 -40.22 -20.53
CA ASN A 716 55.64 -39.68 -21.32
C ASN A 716 56.05 -38.61 -22.35
N VAL A 717 57.35 -38.49 -22.65
CA VAL A 717 57.87 -37.61 -23.71
C VAL A 717 58.84 -38.35 -24.62
N ASP A 718 58.83 -38.03 -25.91
CA ASP A 718 59.63 -38.72 -26.93
C ASP A 718 61.15 -38.65 -26.69
N ASN A 719 61.63 -37.63 -25.99
CA ASN A 719 63.05 -37.46 -25.65
C ASN A 719 63.42 -38.06 -24.29
N ALA A 720 62.53 -38.85 -23.67
CA ALA A 720 62.76 -39.39 -22.35
C ALA A 720 63.99 -40.31 -22.31
N LYS A 721 64.70 -40.28 -21.18
CA LYS A 721 65.87 -41.10 -20.90
C LYS A 721 65.50 -42.18 -19.90
N VAL A 722 65.52 -43.42 -20.36
CA VAL A 722 65.14 -44.59 -19.58
C VAL A 722 66.37 -45.36 -19.14
N THR A 723 66.43 -45.66 -17.85
CA THR A 723 67.37 -46.64 -17.28
C THR A 723 66.60 -47.92 -17.00
N VAL A 724 67.14 -49.09 -17.33
CA VAL A 724 66.47 -50.37 -17.13
C VAL A 724 67.30 -51.26 -16.20
N ASP A 725 66.73 -51.69 -15.08
CA ASP A 725 67.40 -52.53 -14.06
C ASP A 725 66.92 -54.00 -14.11
N ALA A 726 65.79 -54.27 -14.75
CA ALA A 726 65.14 -55.58 -14.86
C ALA A 726 64.56 -55.82 -16.26
N ASP A 727 64.20 -57.06 -16.60
CA ASP A 727 63.56 -57.39 -17.88
C ASP A 727 62.32 -56.53 -18.13
N LEU A 728 62.20 -55.95 -19.32
CA LEU A 728 61.17 -54.99 -19.68
C LEU A 728 60.34 -55.51 -20.84
N ILE A 729 59.02 -55.47 -20.68
CA ILE A 729 58.03 -55.77 -21.71
C ILE A 729 57.44 -54.46 -22.23
N VAL A 730 57.74 -54.12 -23.47
CA VAL A 730 57.06 -53.07 -24.21
C VAL A 730 55.74 -53.66 -24.71
N ASP A 731 54.63 -53.13 -24.22
CA ASP A 731 53.26 -53.63 -24.47
C ASP A 731 52.41 -52.66 -25.32
N SER A 732 53.01 -51.53 -25.70
CA SER A 732 52.41 -50.49 -26.53
C SER A 732 53.52 -49.73 -27.27
N ASN A 733 53.19 -49.05 -28.38
CA ASN A 733 54.19 -48.26 -29.10
C ASN A 733 54.77 -47.16 -28.19
N LYS A 734 56.10 -47.06 -28.15
CA LYS A 734 56.81 -46.07 -27.34
C LYS A 734 57.94 -45.45 -28.13
N THR A 735 58.18 -44.17 -27.85
CA THR A 735 59.31 -43.41 -28.35
C THR A 735 60.07 -42.84 -27.16
N VAL A 736 61.39 -42.97 -27.17
CA VAL A 736 62.28 -42.43 -26.14
C VAL A 736 63.56 -41.89 -26.78
N GLY A 737 64.25 -40.96 -26.12
CA GLY A 737 65.52 -40.41 -26.61
C GLY A 737 66.73 -41.24 -26.17
N GLN A 738 66.58 -42.09 -25.16
CA GLN A 738 67.64 -42.97 -24.70
C GLN A 738 67.09 -44.13 -23.89
N ILE A 739 67.66 -45.33 -24.10
CA ILE A 739 67.57 -46.47 -23.19
C ILE A 739 68.98 -46.90 -22.81
N LYS A 740 69.22 -47.11 -21.51
CA LYS A 740 70.49 -47.65 -21.00
C LYS A 740 70.25 -48.69 -19.91
N ASN A 741 71.20 -49.60 -19.78
CA ASN A 741 71.27 -50.50 -18.63
C ASN A 741 72.01 -49.80 -17.47
N ASN A 742 71.67 -50.15 -16.22
CA ASN A 742 72.30 -49.60 -15.03
C ASN A 742 73.53 -50.41 -14.59
N ASN A 743 74.72 -49.85 -14.82
CA ASN A 743 76.00 -50.53 -14.60
C ASN A 743 76.29 -50.97 -13.16
N SER A 744 75.52 -50.52 -12.16
CA SER A 744 75.79 -50.79 -10.73
C SER A 744 74.77 -51.66 -10.00
N THR A 745 73.53 -51.77 -10.49
CA THR A 745 72.43 -52.46 -9.78
C THR A 745 71.53 -53.32 -10.67
N SER A 746 71.76 -53.37 -12.00
CA SER A 746 70.93 -54.18 -12.89
C SER A 746 71.15 -55.68 -12.70
N ALA A 747 70.17 -56.48 -13.13
CA ALA A 747 70.37 -57.91 -13.36
C ALA A 747 71.57 -58.16 -14.29
N ALA A 748 72.22 -59.33 -14.16
CA ALA A 748 73.40 -59.71 -14.96
C ALA A 748 73.14 -59.72 -16.48
N SER A 749 71.87 -59.86 -16.88
CA SER A 749 71.36 -59.63 -18.23
C SER A 749 69.98 -58.98 -18.12
N VAL A 750 69.72 -57.97 -18.94
CA VAL A 750 68.41 -57.34 -19.08
C VAL A 750 67.90 -57.58 -20.50
N THR A 751 66.70 -58.12 -20.61
CA THR A 751 66.01 -58.39 -21.88
C THR A 751 64.88 -57.38 -22.07
N ILE A 752 64.86 -56.70 -23.22
CA ILE A 752 63.74 -55.85 -23.62
C ILE A 752 62.95 -56.60 -24.69
N THR A 753 61.70 -56.93 -24.39
CA THR A 753 60.82 -57.71 -25.27
C THR A 753 59.64 -56.86 -25.69
N ALA A 754 59.37 -56.76 -26.97
CA ALA A 754 58.13 -56.17 -27.48
C ALA A 754 57.04 -57.25 -27.62
N THR A 755 55.82 -56.93 -27.20
CA THR A 755 54.64 -57.80 -27.35
C THR A 755 53.57 -57.12 -28.19
N ASN A 756 52.59 -57.87 -28.70
CA ASN A 756 51.42 -57.33 -29.41
C ASN A 756 51.74 -56.41 -30.61
N ASN A 757 52.80 -56.70 -31.37
CA ASN A 757 53.32 -55.85 -32.46
C ASN A 757 53.69 -54.41 -32.03
N SER A 758 53.92 -54.17 -30.74
CA SER A 758 54.42 -52.89 -30.26
C SER A 758 55.82 -52.60 -30.81
N VAL A 759 56.10 -51.32 -31.02
CA VAL A 759 57.38 -50.81 -31.49
C VAL A 759 57.96 -49.88 -30.44
N LEU A 760 59.19 -50.16 -30.03
CA LEU A 760 60.02 -49.24 -29.25
C LEU A 760 60.94 -48.49 -30.21
N THR A 761 60.70 -47.19 -30.37
CA THR A 761 61.51 -46.29 -31.18
C THR A 761 62.48 -45.55 -30.26
N ILE A 762 63.76 -45.52 -30.63
CA ILE A 762 64.78 -44.74 -29.94
C ILE A 762 65.24 -43.65 -30.91
N THR A 763 65.13 -42.39 -30.50
CA THR A 763 65.40 -41.21 -31.33
C THR A 763 66.72 -40.54 -31.04
#